data_AF-A0A1S2T9W9-F1
#
_entry.id   AF-A0A1S2T9W9-F1
#
_cell.length_a   1.000
_cell.length_b   1.000
_cell.length_c   1.000
_cell.angle_alpha   90.00
_cell.angle_beta   90.00
_cell.angle_gamma   90.00
#
_symmetry.space_group_name_H-M   'P 1'
#
loop_
_entity.id
_entity.type
_entity.pdbx_description
1 polymer ?
#
loop_
_entity_poly.entity_id
_entity_poly.type
_entity_poly.pdbx_seq_one_letter_code
_entity_poly.pdbx_strand_id
1 'polypeptide(L)'
;MSLLNAVERACARLAPFGWRDLLLQHGLDLTSNTLREELAKPLHINRTLAGFEDFSISAMHGIAPGRPADSLLFHAFASPNVSTGASGEALTVFPTAAEIEQVLNYVYGAAPPSLEAFGDQKLAIAVFAYEYRPQPETVHRCHADLCFSRAGVARVGTADALYDPIRRGFLPFVEGQPNRMRVIPARYGAFIAAKCAGQPERFGPMNAQPGDQELAFWVPLHKLFDGDECLAGFDLRVQLENHQINEKIGQIHRRFRGTGWQEPDILNAPFVITQGLSHWADTEAFAPGLLVPDAKQTLVEAAYYKGQPLSFMMPPDSGGLIHGRHRVRDDGSIEDLNDLENVDAMVKAGGYRALHYQDSMAEGWVRAHCPQLTLESIAAYSIIGAPDFFPLCGQRELKEWSSDPEVFPCPTPPCPEVWHTRINPLSDVRFYINQSLEGNYFALEDRGVTAIVSHPQSFTTSRATPQVAHAQRQSWLPDFASGVFGPGWEVGRGLVDAPFTNVLCGYQLASPFTEDARICAALGSYWPGVAPDSTRTFEPRSVSATTIPLTDSEIGSPGSPGWDGRHGPTWVEVEGRPLIQYEAYEYSDYTQAALTSQLSLTMTGHTSTEQYHQRVLGMRRAYQAVGAGSDKERWKRWPLLSFFLVQLPDDDFEAAQQEANFRLKGDVHFYRLFEHGSISTPTSNFKLRHVEILQQVELYMSPQAMLKRQNGAPWRRHDESL
;
A
#
# COMPACT_ATOMS: atom_id res chain seq x y z
N MET A 1 36.24 7.67 2.42
CA MET A 1 36.42 7.15 1.04
C MET A 1 35.74 8.13 0.12
N SER A 2 36.35 8.51 -1.01
CA SER A 2 35.70 9.48 -1.91
C SER A 2 34.43 8.91 -2.54
N LEU A 3 33.51 9.79 -2.95
CA LEU A 3 32.28 9.39 -3.64
C LEU A 3 32.59 8.58 -4.91
N LEU A 4 33.57 9.03 -5.71
CA LEU A 4 33.95 8.35 -6.95
C LEU A 4 34.43 6.92 -6.69
N ASN A 5 35.23 6.68 -5.65
CA ASN A 5 35.72 5.33 -5.34
C ASN A 5 34.58 4.37 -4.97
N ALA A 6 33.48 4.87 -4.40
CA ALA A 6 32.30 4.05 -4.16
C ALA A 6 31.61 3.66 -5.48
N VAL A 7 31.46 4.61 -6.40
CA VAL A 7 30.93 4.38 -7.75
C VAL A 7 31.82 3.39 -8.54
N GLU A 8 33.14 3.56 -8.51
CA GLU A 8 34.09 2.64 -9.16
C GLU A 8 33.93 1.20 -8.67
N ARG A 9 33.77 1.00 -7.36
CA ARG A 9 33.56 -0.35 -6.80
C ARG A 9 32.26 -0.98 -7.28
N ALA A 10 31.17 -0.22 -7.31
CA ALA A 10 29.87 -0.70 -7.80
C ALA A 10 29.96 -1.06 -9.31
N CYS A 11 30.56 -0.17 -10.12
CA CYS A 11 30.79 -0.39 -11.54
C CYS A 11 31.65 -1.63 -11.79
N ALA A 12 32.78 -1.78 -11.10
CA ALA A 12 33.68 -2.92 -11.25
C ALA A 12 33.00 -4.25 -10.85
N ARG A 13 32.17 -4.24 -9.80
CA ARG A 13 31.41 -5.42 -9.36
C ARG A 13 30.36 -5.86 -10.38
N LEU A 14 29.65 -4.90 -10.98
CA LEU A 14 28.52 -5.17 -11.87
C LEU A 14 28.93 -5.39 -13.33
N ALA A 15 30.03 -4.77 -13.78
CA ALA A 15 30.55 -4.88 -15.14
C ALA A 15 30.59 -6.32 -15.72
N PRO A 16 31.12 -7.35 -15.03
CA PRO A 16 31.21 -8.70 -15.59
C PRO A 16 29.87 -9.43 -15.70
N PHE A 17 28.78 -8.88 -15.14
CA PHE A 17 27.45 -9.49 -15.14
C PHE A 17 26.51 -8.85 -16.18
N GLY A 18 27.06 -8.40 -17.31
CA GLY A 18 26.31 -7.84 -18.45
C GLY A 18 26.10 -6.33 -18.42
N TRP A 19 26.30 -5.67 -17.27
CA TRP A 19 26.09 -4.22 -17.14
C TRP A 19 27.04 -3.37 -17.98
N ARG A 20 28.29 -3.82 -18.16
CA ARG A 20 29.24 -3.13 -19.01
C ARG A 20 28.78 -3.16 -20.47
N ASP A 21 28.45 -4.34 -20.97
CA ASP A 21 28.03 -4.52 -22.37
C ASP A 21 26.74 -3.76 -22.67
N LEU A 22 25.82 -3.71 -21.69
CA LEU A 22 24.62 -2.89 -21.76
C LEU A 22 24.95 -1.40 -21.85
N LEU A 23 25.77 -0.86 -20.93
CA LEU A 23 26.07 0.58 -20.91
C LEU A 23 26.99 1.04 -22.06
N LEU A 24 27.78 0.13 -22.64
CA LEU A 24 28.51 0.38 -23.88
C LEU A 24 27.58 0.66 -25.07
N GLN A 25 26.34 0.15 -25.08
CA GLN A 25 25.34 0.50 -26.11
C GLN A 25 24.96 1.99 -26.10
N HIS A 26 25.22 2.68 -24.99
CA HIS A 26 25.04 4.13 -24.85
C HIS A 26 26.38 4.90 -24.96
N GLY A 27 27.50 4.18 -25.13
CA GLY A 27 28.86 4.73 -25.21
C GLY A 27 29.57 4.91 -23.86
N LEU A 28 29.07 4.31 -22.78
CA LEU A 28 29.63 4.40 -21.43
C LEU A 28 30.37 3.10 -21.02
N ASP A 29 31.68 3.17 -20.79
CA ASP A 29 32.49 2.05 -20.30
C ASP A 29 32.68 2.09 -18.78
N LEU A 30 31.97 1.22 -18.06
CA LEU A 30 32.08 1.08 -16.60
C LEU A 30 33.45 0.67 -16.08
N THR A 31 34.33 0.15 -16.95
CA THR A 31 35.66 -0.34 -16.59
C THR A 31 36.77 0.63 -16.97
N SER A 32 36.42 1.85 -17.38
CA SER A 32 37.40 2.89 -17.71
C SER A 32 38.31 3.20 -16.52
N ASN A 33 39.63 3.26 -16.77
CA ASN A 33 40.61 3.68 -15.78
C ASN A 33 40.51 5.18 -15.43
N THR A 34 39.72 5.93 -16.20
CA THR A 34 39.44 7.36 -16.04
C THR A 34 37.93 7.53 -15.91
N LEU A 35 37.32 6.88 -14.90
CA LEU A 35 35.86 6.80 -14.76
C LEU A 35 35.23 8.20 -14.61
N ARG A 36 35.90 9.14 -13.95
CA ARG A 36 35.39 10.51 -13.81
C ARG A 36 35.17 11.18 -15.16
N GLU A 37 36.19 11.16 -16.04
CA GLU A 37 36.11 11.70 -17.39
C GLU A 37 35.09 10.92 -18.24
N GLU A 38 35.05 9.61 -18.07
CA GLU A 38 34.12 8.72 -18.76
C GLU A 38 32.65 9.01 -18.40
N LEU A 39 32.35 9.33 -17.13
CA LEU A 39 31.00 9.69 -16.68
C LEU A 39 30.59 11.10 -17.13
N ALA A 40 31.56 12.01 -17.32
CA ALA A 40 31.32 13.41 -17.69
C ALA A 40 31.30 13.65 -19.21
N LYS A 41 31.73 12.70 -20.04
CA LYS A 41 31.76 12.88 -21.50
C LYS A 41 30.36 12.83 -22.12
N PRO A 42 30.12 13.51 -23.25
CA PRO A 42 28.90 13.35 -24.01
C PRO A 42 28.72 11.92 -24.54
N LEU A 43 27.50 11.41 -24.44
CA LEU A 43 27.08 10.05 -24.81
C LEU A 43 25.97 10.08 -25.87
N HIS A 44 25.89 9.02 -26.67
CA HIS A 44 24.77 8.79 -27.56
C HIS A 44 23.82 7.77 -26.93
N ILE A 45 22.77 8.27 -26.28
CA ILE A 45 21.87 7.43 -25.50
C ILE A 45 20.86 6.72 -26.39
N ASN A 46 20.94 5.39 -26.44
CA ASN A 46 19.96 4.54 -27.11
C ASN A 46 18.71 4.30 -26.24
N ARG A 47 17.62 5.04 -26.49
CA ARG A 47 16.34 4.91 -25.77
C ARG A 47 15.39 3.87 -26.36
N THR A 48 15.85 3.06 -27.33
CA THR A 48 15.07 1.92 -27.83
C THR A 48 15.41 0.63 -27.08
N LEU A 49 16.36 0.66 -26.15
CA LEU A 49 16.72 -0.47 -25.31
C LEU A 49 15.73 -0.60 -24.16
N ALA A 50 15.39 -1.85 -23.85
CA ALA A 50 14.47 -2.17 -22.76
C ALA A 50 14.99 -1.62 -21.42
N GLY A 51 14.11 -0.90 -20.72
CA GLY A 51 14.40 -0.24 -19.46
C GLY A 51 14.94 1.19 -19.58
N PHE A 52 15.22 1.70 -20.80
CA PHE A 52 15.74 3.05 -21.06
C PHE A 52 14.78 3.91 -21.90
N GLU A 53 13.59 3.40 -22.23
CA GLU A 53 12.59 4.09 -23.05
C GLU A 53 12.13 5.40 -22.41
N ASP A 54 12.12 5.43 -21.08
CA ASP A 54 11.68 6.54 -20.28
C ASP A 54 12.81 7.32 -19.60
N PHE A 55 14.07 7.04 -19.96
CA PHE A 55 15.18 7.85 -19.50
C PHE A 55 15.14 9.26 -20.12
N SER A 56 15.43 10.30 -19.32
CA SER A 56 15.28 11.72 -19.71
C SER A 56 15.82 11.99 -21.11
N ILE A 57 14.99 12.61 -21.97
CA ILE A 57 15.28 12.83 -23.40
C ILE A 57 16.46 13.80 -23.60
N SER A 58 16.63 14.79 -22.72
CA SER A 58 17.71 15.77 -22.79
C SER A 58 19.05 15.24 -22.26
N ALA A 59 19.04 14.07 -21.63
CA ALA A 59 20.23 13.50 -21.00
C ALA A 59 21.24 13.01 -22.05
N MET A 60 22.51 13.36 -21.81
CA MET A 60 23.64 13.06 -22.69
C MET A 60 24.90 12.65 -21.94
N HIS A 61 24.84 12.35 -20.64
CA HIS A 61 26.03 12.08 -19.82
C HIS A 61 25.83 10.85 -18.94
N GLY A 62 26.95 10.22 -18.54
CA GLY A 62 26.94 9.14 -17.54
C GLY A 62 26.46 9.65 -16.19
N ILE A 63 26.94 10.83 -15.78
CA ILE A 63 26.48 11.59 -14.62
C ILE A 63 26.29 13.05 -15.04
N ALA A 64 25.08 13.57 -14.81
CA ALA A 64 24.77 14.99 -14.92
C ALA A 64 24.73 15.58 -13.50
N PRO A 65 25.68 16.46 -13.12
CA PRO A 65 25.76 16.96 -11.75
C PRO A 65 24.46 17.61 -11.26
N GLY A 66 24.01 17.21 -10.08
CA GLY A 66 22.76 17.68 -9.45
C GLY A 66 21.47 17.26 -10.17
N ARG A 67 21.55 16.43 -11.22
CA ARG A 67 20.40 16.05 -12.06
C ARG A 67 20.26 14.53 -12.16
N PRO A 68 19.61 13.88 -11.18
CA PRO A 68 19.43 12.42 -11.15
C PRO A 68 18.73 11.87 -12.39
N ALA A 69 17.63 12.49 -12.83
CA ALA A 69 16.91 12.08 -14.06
C ALA A 69 17.75 12.12 -15.33
N ASP A 70 18.79 12.97 -15.39
CA ASP A 70 19.68 13.10 -16.54
C ASP A 70 20.99 12.31 -16.41
N SER A 71 21.13 11.50 -15.37
CA SER A 71 22.33 10.71 -15.09
C SER A 71 22.12 9.25 -15.49
N LEU A 72 22.70 8.84 -16.63
CA LEU A 72 22.50 7.50 -17.21
C LEU A 72 22.84 6.38 -16.22
N LEU A 73 23.98 6.49 -15.53
CA LEU A 73 24.42 5.46 -14.59
C LEU A 73 23.43 5.32 -13.42
N PHE A 74 22.94 6.44 -12.90
CA PHE A 74 21.96 6.44 -11.82
C PHE A 74 20.64 5.80 -12.28
N HIS A 75 20.11 6.19 -13.45
CA HIS A 75 18.92 5.59 -14.01
C HIS A 75 19.07 4.07 -14.20
N ALA A 76 20.17 3.64 -14.82
CA ALA A 76 20.46 2.23 -15.03
C ALA A 76 20.46 1.43 -13.72
N PHE A 77 21.00 2.03 -12.65
CA PHE A 77 21.08 1.36 -11.36
C PHE A 77 19.78 1.45 -10.56
N ALA A 78 19.01 2.52 -10.67
CA ALA A 78 17.83 2.77 -9.83
C ALA A 78 16.50 2.33 -10.46
N SER A 79 16.43 2.25 -11.79
CA SER A 79 15.20 1.85 -12.50
C SER A 79 14.94 0.35 -12.32
N PRO A 80 13.73 -0.05 -11.86
CA PRO A 80 13.35 -1.46 -11.79
C PRO A 80 13.11 -2.08 -13.17
N ASN A 81 12.94 -1.25 -14.21
CA ASN A 81 12.68 -1.72 -15.58
C ASN A 81 13.97 -2.10 -16.32
N VAL A 82 15.15 -1.73 -15.79
CA VAL A 82 16.45 -2.16 -16.32
C VAL A 82 16.79 -3.54 -15.74
N SER A 83 16.30 -4.57 -16.44
CA SER A 83 16.42 -5.98 -16.04
C SER A 83 17.05 -6.88 -17.10
N THR A 84 17.25 -6.38 -18.32
CA THR A 84 17.84 -7.10 -19.44
C THR A 84 19.16 -6.48 -19.90
N GLY A 85 20.11 -7.32 -20.31
CA GLY A 85 21.39 -6.93 -20.88
C GLY A 85 21.31 -6.54 -22.36
N ALA A 86 22.48 -6.37 -22.98
CA ALA A 86 22.61 -5.73 -24.30
C ALA A 86 21.93 -6.51 -25.45
N SER A 87 21.81 -7.83 -25.31
CA SER A 87 21.20 -8.71 -26.34
C SER A 87 19.80 -9.20 -25.93
N GLY A 88 19.20 -8.61 -24.88
CA GLY A 88 17.89 -8.99 -24.36
C GLY A 88 17.89 -10.14 -23.36
N GLU A 89 19.07 -10.65 -22.96
CA GLU A 89 19.22 -11.63 -21.90
C GLU A 89 18.90 -11.04 -20.52
N ALA A 90 18.41 -11.84 -19.58
CA ALA A 90 18.16 -11.35 -18.22
C ALA A 90 19.48 -11.09 -17.46
N LEU A 91 19.57 -9.93 -16.80
CA LEU A 91 20.64 -9.64 -15.85
C LEU A 91 20.45 -10.50 -14.59
N THR A 92 21.56 -10.94 -13.99
CA THR A 92 21.53 -11.87 -12.85
C THR A 92 22.08 -11.29 -11.55
N VAL A 93 22.86 -10.22 -11.63
CA VAL A 93 23.41 -9.50 -10.48
C VAL A 93 23.03 -8.03 -10.62
N PHE A 94 22.53 -7.45 -9.53
CA PHE A 94 21.98 -6.10 -9.53
C PHE A 94 22.67 -5.20 -8.48
N PRO A 95 22.53 -3.88 -8.60
CA PRO A 95 22.91 -2.92 -7.56
C PRO A 95 22.22 -3.22 -6.22
N THR A 96 22.99 -3.14 -5.15
CA THR A 96 22.48 -3.12 -3.78
C THR A 96 21.82 -1.77 -3.48
N ALA A 97 20.98 -1.70 -2.45
CA ALA A 97 20.38 -0.45 -2.00
C ALA A 97 21.45 0.61 -1.64
N ALA A 98 22.54 0.21 -0.99
CA ALA A 98 23.63 1.12 -0.65
C ALA A 98 24.38 1.67 -1.88
N GLU A 99 24.61 0.85 -2.91
CA GLU A 99 25.31 1.32 -4.13
C GLU A 99 24.47 2.32 -4.93
N ILE A 100 23.15 2.14 -4.99
CA ILE A 100 22.24 3.10 -5.63
C ILE A 100 22.34 4.46 -4.93
N GLU A 101 22.38 4.45 -3.60
CA GLU A 101 22.53 5.66 -2.78
C GLU A 101 23.90 6.31 -2.92
N GLN A 102 24.97 5.52 -3.06
CA GLN A 102 26.31 6.02 -3.32
C GLN A 102 26.41 6.70 -4.69
N VAL A 103 25.82 6.10 -5.73
CA VAL A 103 25.73 6.74 -7.06
C VAL A 103 24.89 8.02 -6.98
N LEU A 104 23.77 8.01 -6.24
CA LEU A 104 22.96 9.22 -6.05
C LEU A 104 23.74 10.33 -5.33
N ASN A 105 24.50 10.01 -4.28
CA ASN A 105 25.36 10.99 -3.61
C ASN A 105 26.41 11.54 -4.57
N TYR A 106 27.00 10.69 -5.43
CA TYR A 106 27.92 11.16 -6.47
C TYR A 106 27.24 12.06 -7.51
N VAL A 107 25.99 11.80 -7.91
CA VAL A 107 25.25 12.72 -8.80
C VAL A 107 25.20 14.12 -8.21
N TYR A 108 24.87 14.26 -6.92
CA TYR A 108 24.84 15.57 -6.26
C TYR A 108 26.24 16.13 -5.97
N GLY A 109 27.22 15.28 -5.65
CA GLY A 109 28.58 15.68 -5.29
C GLY A 109 29.56 15.85 -6.45
N ALA A 110 29.21 15.47 -7.68
CA ALA A 110 30.11 15.52 -8.83
C ALA A 110 30.55 16.96 -9.17
N ALA A 111 29.68 17.94 -8.93
CA ALA A 111 29.98 19.36 -8.95
C ALA A 111 29.23 20.03 -7.78
N PRO A 112 29.80 20.00 -6.57
CA PRO A 112 29.09 20.43 -5.37
C PRO A 112 28.80 21.94 -5.46
N PRO A 113 27.53 22.38 -5.30
CA PRO A 113 27.20 23.79 -5.31
C PRO A 113 27.68 24.46 -4.02
N SER A 114 27.84 25.78 -4.04
CA SER A 114 27.91 26.57 -2.80
C SER A 114 26.50 26.87 -2.29
N LEU A 115 26.37 27.31 -1.03
CA LEU A 115 25.05 27.65 -0.48
C LEU A 115 24.44 28.86 -1.21
N GLU A 116 25.26 29.81 -1.67
CA GLU A 116 24.84 30.99 -2.41
C GLU A 116 24.27 30.66 -3.80
N ALA A 117 24.65 29.51 -4.38
CA ALA A 117 24.17 29.08 -5.69
C ALA A 117 22.64 28.84 -5.73
N PHE A 118 22.00 28.67 -4.57
CA PHE A 118 20.56 28.49 -4.46
C PHE A 118 19.75 29.81 -4.42
N GLY A 119 20.42 30.97 -4.44
CA GLY A 119 19.78 32.29 -4.47
C GLY A 119 19.04 32.70 -3.20
N ASP A 120 18.25 33.78 -3.29
CA ASP A 120 17.62 34.47 -2.14
C ASP A 120 16.28 33.84 -1.67
N GLN A 121 15.94 32.65 -2.15
CA GLN A 121 14.70 31.96 -1.77
C GLN A 121 14.74 31.47 -0.31
N LYS A 122 13.58 31.25 0.32
CA LYS A 122 13.54 30.69 1.67
C LYS A 122 14.00 29.22 1.63
N LEU A 123 15.23 28.98 2.10
CA LEU A 123 15.85 27.66 2.18
C LEU A 123 15.68 27.02 3.57
N ALA A 124 15.63 25.69 3.58
CA ALA A 124 15.68 24.87 4.78
C ALA A 124 16.35 23.52 4.49
N ILE A 125 16.75 22.81 5.54
CA ILE A 125 16.99 21.37 5.49
C ILE A 125 15.64 20.69 5.68
N ALA A 126 15.09 20.13 4.62
CA ALA A 126 13.85 19.37 4.70
C ALA A 126 14.12 17.87 4.52
N VAL A 127 13.47 17.06 5.35
CA VAL A 127 13.45 15.61 5.17
C VAL A 127 12.35 15.24 4.20
N PHE A 128 12.67 14.36 3.25
CA PHE A 128 11.70 13.75 2.36
C PHE A 128 11.81 12.24 2.42
N ALA A 129 10.68 11.55 2.40
CA ALA A 129 10.63 10.22 1.83
C ALA A 129 10.77 10.34 0.31
N TYR A 130 11.59 9.51 -0.31
CA TYR A 130 11.84 9.60 -1.75
C TYR A 130 12.03 8.25 -2.43
N GLU A 131 11.74 8.21 -3.72
CA GLU A 131 11.82 7.00 -4.53
C GLU A 131 12.11 7.35 -6.00
N TYR A 132 12.99 6.60 -6.66
CA TYR A 132 13.18 6.69 -8.12
C TYR A 132 12.16 5.81 -8.82
N ARG A 133 11.37 6.42 -9.70
CA ARG A 133 10.17 5.80 -10.27
C ARG A 133 10.17 5.84 -11.79
N PRO A 134 9.63 4.81 -12.45
CA PRO A 134 9.31 4.86 -13.88
C PRO A 134 8.39 6.03 -14.22
N GLN A 135 8.47 6.49 -15.47
CA GLN A 135 7.68 7.61 -15.99
C GLN A 135 6.19 7.60 -15.65
N PRO A 136 5.41 6.51 -15.76
CA PRO A 136 3.96 6.58 -15.47
C PRO A 136 3.66 6.97 -14.02
N GLU A 137 4.60 6.70 -13.11
CA GLU A 137 4.47 6.93 -11.67
C GLU A 137 5.05 8.28 -11.21
N THR A 138 5.75 9.02 -12.08
CA THR A 138 6.31 10.33 -11.72
C THR A 138 5.25 11.43 -11.67
N VAL A 139 5.61 12.55 -11.04
CA VAL A 139 4.73 13.72 -10.88
C VAL A 139 4.33 14.33 -12.22
N HIS A 140 5.31 14.49 -13.12
CA HIS A 140 5.14 15.15 -14.42
C HIS A 140 4.86 14.17 -15.56
N ARG A 141 5.06 12.86 -15.34
CA ARG A 141 4.85 11.80 -16.33
C ARG A 141 5.61 12.03 -17.64
N CYS A 142 6.83 12.57 -17.59
CA CYS A 142 7.63 12.78 -18.81
C CYS A 142 8.77 11.78 -18.99
N HIS A 143 9.36 11.31 -17.88
CA HIS A 143 10.49 10.39 -17.83
C HIS A 143 10.59 9.82 -16.40
N ALA A 144 11.43 8.80 -16.21
CA ALA A 144 11.76 8.28 -14.89
C ALA A 144 12.54 9.31 -14.06
N ASP A 145 12.09 9.57 -12.84
CA ASP A 145 12.65 10.61 -11.96
C ASP A 145 12.43 10.25 -10.47
N LEU A 146 13.13 10.97 -9.60
CA LEU A 146 12.87 10.96 -8.17
C LEU A 146 11.54 11.67 -7.85
N CYS A 147 10.73 11.00 -7.04
CA CYS A 147 9.54 11.57 -6.43
C CYS A 147 9.78 11.73 -4.92
N PHE A 148 9.24 12.81 -4.35
CA PHE A 148 9.51 13.21 -2.97
C PHE A 148 8.21 13.52 -2.25
N SER A 149 8.08 13.08 -1.00
CA SER A 149 7.03 13.53 -0.11
C SER A 149 7.60 13.83 1.26
N ARG A 150 6.99 14.77 1.98
CA ARG A 150 7.28 14.92 3.41
C ARG A 150 6.49 13.93 4.26
N ALA A 151 5.87 12.92 3.66
CA ALA A 151 5.33 11.76 4.36
C ALA A 151 5.94 10.47 3.80
N GLY A 152 6.33 9.55 4.68
CA GLY A 152 6.72 8.18 4.31
C GLY A 152 5.85 7.16 5.03
N VAL A 153 5.57 6.06 4.34
CA VAL A 153 4.68 4.98 4.80
C VAL A 153 5.48 3.68 4.88
N ALA A 154 5.75 3.23 6.11
CA ALA A 154 6.28 1.90 6.41
C ALA A 154 5.15 0.96 6.85
N ARG A 155 5.40 -0.35 6.88
CA ARG A 155 4.38 -1.38 7.20
C ARG A 155 4.86 -2.35 8.26
N VAL A 156 4.00 -2.65 9.23
CA VAL A 156 4.26 -3.70 10.24
C VAL A 156 4.30 -5.08 9.61
N GLY A 157 4.94 -6.03 10.30
CA GLY A 157 5.06 -7.41 9.84
C GLY A 157 5.61 -8.32 10.94
N THR A 158 5.69 -9.61 10.63
CA THR A 158 6.14 -10.68 11.54
C THR A 158 7.51 -11.25 11.18
N ALA A 159 8.22 -10.64 10.23
CA ALA A 159 9.55 -11.04 9.79
C ALA A 159 10.36 -9.81 9.33
N ASP A 160 11.68 -9.95 9.31
CA ASP A 160 12.59 -8.88 8.92
C ASP A 160 12.41 -8.47 7.45
N ALA A 161 12.72 -7.21 7.15
CA ALA A 161 12.71 -6.67 5.79
C ALA A 161 13.64 -7.48 4.86
N LEU A 162 13.22 -7.65 3.60
CA LEU A 162 14.05 -8.24 2.56
C LEU A 162 14.06 -7.34 1.33
N TYR A 163 15.23 -6.80 1.00
CA TYR A 163 15.43 -6.07 -0.24
C TYR A 163 15.55 -7.06 -1.39
N ASP A 164 14.77 -6.85 -2.44
CA ASP A 164 14.90 -7.52 -3.73
C ASP A 164 15.64 -6.60 -4.71
N PRO A 165 16.90 -6.94 -5.04
CA PRO A 165 17.69 -6.17 -5.98
C PRO A 165 17.05 -6.08 -7.35
N ILE A 166 16.28 -7.07 -7.83
CA ILE A 166 15.69 -7.00 -9.18
C ILE A 166 14.66 -5.87 -9.24
N ARG A 167 13.72 -5.86 -8.29
CA ARG A 167 12.64 -4.87 -8.20
C ARG A 167 13.08 -3.52 -7.64
N ARG A 168 14.30 -3.40 -7.11
CA ARG A 168 14.79 -2.20 -6.38
C ARG A 168 13.85 -1.79 -5.25
N GLY A 169 13.35 -2.77 -4.52
CA GLY A 169 12.31 -2.58 -3.50
C GLY A 169 12.34 -3.65 -2.42
N PHE A 170 11.41 -3.59 -1.48
CA PHE A 170 11.27 -4.59 -0.43
C PHE A 170 10.11 -5.54 -0.71
N LEU A 171 10.30 -6.82 -0.42
CA LEU A 171 9.28 -7.84 -0.58
C LEU A 171 8.49 -8.05 0.72
N PRO A 172 7.16 -8.18 0.66
CA PRO A 172 6.34 -8.49 1.83
C PRO A 172 6.32 -9.99 2.18
N PHE A 173 6.81 -10.85 1.28
CA PHE A 173 6.66 -12.32 1.40
C PHE A 173 7.77 -12.97 2.21
N VAL A 174 7.42 -14.00 2.98
CA VAL A 174 8.38 -14.93 3.60
C VAL A 174 8.29 -16.28 2.90
N GLU A 175 9.35 -16.64 2.20
CA GLU A 175 9.40 -17.88 1.43
C GLU A 175 9.11 -19.11 2.30
N GLY A 176 8.21 -19.98 1.82
CA GLY A 176 7.78 -21.20 2.51
C GLY A 176 6.99 -21.00 3.80
N GLN A 177 6.67 -19.76 4.21
CA GLN A 177 5.98 -19.45 5.46
C GLN A 177 4.76 -18.55 5.19
N PRO A 178 3.63 -19.12 4.73
CA PRO A 178 2.52 -18.34 4.19
C PRO A 178 1.83 -17.41 5.18
N ASN A 179 1.94 -17.70 6.47
CA ASN A 179 1.31 -16.91 7.54
C ASN A 179 2.27 -15.89 8.16
N ARG A 180 3.43 -15.66 7.52
CA ARG A 180 4.37 -14.62 7.90
C ARG A 180 4.49 -13.59 6.78
N MET A 181 4.69 -12.36 7.19
CA MET A 181 4.85 -11.22 6.31
C MET A 181 6.00 -10.36 6.81
N ARG A 182 6.78 -9.82 5.88
CA ARG A 182 7.93 -8.97 6.21
C ARG A 182 7.48 -7.56 6.55
N VAL A 183 8.20 -6.91 7.45
CA VAL A 183 8.11 -5.45 7.60
C VAL A 183 8.56 -4.78 6.30
N ILE A 184 7.92 -3.66 5.97
CA ILE A 184 8.28 -2.85 4.79
C ILE A 184 8.79 -1.50 5.28
N PRO A 185 10.06 -1.15 4.98
CA PRO A 185 10.66 0.09 5.44
C PRO A 185 10.28 1.29 4.57
N ALA A 186 10.58 2.49 5.07
CA ALA A 186 10.48 3.74 4.32
C ALA A 186 11.85 4.44 4.25
N ARG A 187 12.24 4.91 3.06
CA ARG A 187 13.50 5.63 2.85
C ARG A 187 13.31 7.13 2.97
N TYR A 188 14.10 7.75 3.84
CA TYR A 188 14.15 9.19 4.06
C TYR A 188 15.54 9.76 3.75
N GLY A 189 15.59 11.04 3.36
CA GLY A 189 16.84 11.77 3.14
C GLY A 189 16.68 13.25 3.43
N ALA A 190 17.80 13.90 3.77
CA ALA A 190 17.86 15.33 3.99
C ALA A 190 18.19 16.06 2.69
N PHE A 191 17.49 17.16 2.42
CA PHE A 191 17.70 17.98 1.22
C PHE A 191 17.73 19.45 1.61
N ILE A 192 18.59 20.23 0.94
CA ILE A 192 18.35 21.66 0.81
C ILE A 192 17.10 21.81 -0.05
N ALA A 193 16.09 22.48 0.48
CA ALA A 193 14.81 22.67 -0.16
C ALA A 193 14.36 24.13 -0.11
N ALA A 194 13.60 24.54 -1.11
CA ALA A 194 12.98 25.87 -1.17
C ALA A 194 11.49 25.79 -0.89
N LYS A 195 10.96 26.81 -0.20
CA LYS A 195 9.52 26.96 0.02
C LYS A 195 8.88 27.66 -1.18
N CYS A 196 8.00 26.97 -1.89
CA CYS A 196 7.37 27.42 -3.12
C CYS A 196 5.84 27.31 -3.04
N ALA A 197 5.11 28.24 -3.66
CA ALA A 197 3.68 28.05 -3.91
C ALA A 197 3.46 26.91 -4.92
N GLY A 198 2.37 26.14 -4.76
CA GLY A 198 2.07 24.98 -5.62
C GLY A 198 2.05 25.34 -7.11
N GLN A 199 2.87 24.64 -7.90
CA GLN A 199 3.02 24.86 -9.35
C GLN A 199 2.98 23.50 -10.07
N PRO A 200 1.76 22.98 -10.38
CA PRO A 200 1.57 21.65 -10.94
C PRO A 200 2.46 21.36 -12.16
N GLU A 201 2.60 22.35 -13.04
CA GLU A 201 3.39 22.24 -14.29
C GLU A 201 4.91 22.28 -14.08
N ARG A 202 5.40 22.59 -12.87
CA ARG A 202 6.85 22.71 -12.59
C ARG A 202 7.38 21.64 -11.66
N PHE A 203 6.70 21.37 -10.55
CA PHE A 203 7.16 20.38 -9.58
C PHE A 203 6.01 19.58 -8.95
N GLY A 204 4.77 19.85 -9.35
CA GLY A 204 3.58 19.33 -8.70
C GLY A 204 2.94 20.33 -7.71
N PRO A 205 2.13 19.83 -6.77
CA PRO A 205 2.06 18.44 -6.35
C PRO A 205 1.41 17.51 -7.38
N MET A 206 1.78 16.23 -7.33
CA MET A 206 1.15 15.13 -8.05
C MET A 206 -0.36 15.14 -7.77
N ASN A 207 -1.16 14.92 -8.81
CA ASN A 207 -2.63 15.01 -8.74
C ASN A 207 -3.08 16.28 -8.01
N ALA A 208 -2.66 17.45 -8.51
CA ALA A 208 -2.93 18.73 -7.88
C ALA A 208 -4.42 18.91 -7.53
N GLN A 209 -4.68 19.35 -6.30
CA GLN A 209 -6.01 19.58 -5.76
C GLN A 209 -6.42 21.06 -5.92
N PRO A 210 -7.73 21.37 -5.95
CA PRO A 210 -8.20 22.75 -5.87
C PRO A 210 -7.63 23.47 -4.63
N GLY A 211 -7.03 24.64 -4.84
CA GLY A 211 -6.39 25.43 -3.77
C GLY A 211 -4.89 25.16 -3.56
N ASP A 212 -4.29 24.16 -4.23
CA ASP A 212 -2.85 23.89 -4.08
C ASP A 212 -1.97 25.08 -4.48
N GLN A 213 -2.42 25.94 -5.40
CA GLN A 213 -1.68 27.16 -5.79
C GLN A 213 -1.53 28.18 -4.65
N GLU A 214 -2.39 28.11 -3.64
CA GLU A 214 -2.36 28.96 -2.45
C GLU A 214 -1.58 28.31 -1.28
N LEU A 215 -1.22 27.03 -1.41
CA LEU A 215 -0.44 26.30 -0.42
C LEU A 215 1.06 26.44 -0.70
N ALA A 216 1.84 26.40 0.37
CA ALA A 216 3.29 26.34 0.28
C ALA A 216 3.77 24.89 0.40
N PHE A 217 4.66 24.50 -0.50
CA PHE A 217 5.33 23.21 -0.54
C PHE A 217 6.83 23.38 -0.41
N TRP A 218 7.49 22.43 0.22
CA TRP A 218 8.94 22.33 0.19
C TRP A 218 9.35 21.52 -1.04
N VAL A 219 10.23 22.08 -1.85
CA VAL A 219 10.70 21.48 -3.10
C VAL A 219 12.19 21.19 -2.97
N PRO A 220 12.63 19.93 -3.12
CA PRO A 220 14.03 19.55 -2.96
C PRO A 220 14.87 20.12 -4.11
N LEU A 221 16.09 20.57 -3.77
CA LEU A 221 17.05 21.13 -4.73
C LEU A 221 18.35 20.34 -4.75
N HIS A 222 18.84 19.96 -3.57
CA HIS A 222 20.14 19.27 -3.42
C HIS A 222 20.10 18.32 -2.25
N LYS A 223 20.55 17.07 -2.45
CA LYS A 223 20.64 16.08 -1.38
C LYS A 223 21.82 16.38 -0.46
N LEU A 224 21.61 16.22 0.84
CA LEU A 224 22.65 16.33 1.85
C LEU A 224 23.13 14.94 2.29
N PHE A 225 24.44 14.78 2.39
CA PHE A 225 25.12 13.58 2.86
C PHE A 225 26.46 13.96 3.49
N ASP A 226 27.05 13.03 4.24
CA ASP A 226 28.29 13.26 4.99
C ASP A 226 29.51 13.50 4.10
N GLY A 227 30.42 14.36 4.57
CA GLY A 227 31.72 14.61 3.95
C GLY A 227 31.86 15.98 3.29
N ASP A 228 33.04 16.20 2.71
CA ASP A 228 33.47 17.45 2.06
C ASP A 228 33.16 17.53 0.56
N GLU A 229 32.63 16.45 -0.02
CA GLU A 229 32.21 16.37 -1.42
C GLU A 229 30.71 16.71 -1.62
N CYS A 230 29.97 17.07 -0.57
CA CYS A 230 28.52 17.33 -0.65
C CYS A 230 28.17 18.77 -1.03
N LEU A 231 28.78 19.75 -0.37
CA LEU A 231 28.52 21.18 -0.56
C LEU A 231 29.84 21.93 -0.52
N ALA A 232 30.09 22.81 -1.49
CA ALA A 232 31.37 23.49 -1.62
C ALA A 232 31.67 24.35 -0.37
N GLY A 233 32.84 24.12 0.23
CA GLY A 233 33.30 24.85 1.41
C GLY A 233 32.88 24.28 2.77
N PHE A 234 32.20 23.12 2.80
CA PHE A 234 31.73 22.49 4.03
C PHE A 234 32.11 21.01 4.10
N ASP A 235 32.47 20.52 5.29
CA ASP A 235 32.51 19.07 5.63
C ASP A 235 31.29 18.74 6.48
N LEU A 236 30.27 18.14 5.85
CA LEU A 236 28.95 17.96 6.47
C LEU A 236 28.89 16.72 7.36
N ARG A 237 28.08 16.82 8.43
CA ARG A 237 27.66 15.70 9.28
C ARG A 237 26.13 15.72 9.36
N VAL A 238 25.48 14.89 8.57
CA VAL A 238 24.02 14.81 8.45
C VAL A 238 23.52 13.68 9.33
N GLN A 239 22.74 14.04 10.35
CA GLN A 239 22.12 13.09 11.27
C GLN A 239 20.62 13.05 11.04
N LEU A 240 20.07 11.84 10.88
CA LEU A 240 18.62 11.63 10.84
C LEU A 240 18.15 11.10 12.19
N GLU A 241 17.22 11.83 12.79
CA GLU A 241 16.52 11.47 14.02
C GLU A 241 15.10 11.04 13.69
N ASN A 242 14.53 10.15 14.49
CA ASN A 242 13.13 9.77 14.37
C ASN A 242 12.49 9.62 15.75
N HIS A 243 11.17 9.81 15.78
CA HIS A 243 10.32 9.52 16.93
C HIS A 243 9.02 8.89 16.41
N GLN A 244 8.58 7.80 17.04
CA GLN A 244 7.34 7.10 16.72
C GLN A 244 6.52 6.91 17.98
N ILE A 245 5.20 7.00 17.85
CA ILE A 245 4.27 6.84 18.97
C ILE A 245 3.02 6.06 18.54
N ASN A 246 2.58 5.13 19.40
CA ASN A 246 1.27 4.51 19.36
C ASN A 246 0.52 4.87 20.65
N GLU A 247 -0.66 5.47 20.51
CA GLU A 247 -1.52 5.86 21.64
C GLU A 247 -2.94 5.28 21.54
N LYS A 248 -3.19 4.27 20.68
CA LYS A 248 -4.56 3.79 20.40
C LYS A 248 -5.32 3.40 21.68
N ILE A 249 -4.67 2.65 22.57
CA ILE A 249 -5.25 2.22 23.85
C ILE A 249 -5.52 3.44 24.74
N GLY A 250 -4.55 4.33 24.93
CA GLY A 250 -4.73 5.55 25.74
C GLY A 250 -5.88 6.44 25.22
N GLN A 251 -6.04 6.53 23.90
CA GLN A 251 -7.07 7.35 23.26
C GLN A 251 -8.48 6.79 23.42
N ILE A 252 -8.64 5.47 23.55
CA ILE A 252 -9.93 4.87 23.97
C ILE A 252 -10.36 5.43 25.33
N HIS A 253 -9.44 5.53 26.28
CA HIS A 253 -9.72 6.03 27.62
C HIS A 253 -9.97 7.54 27.67
N ARG A 254 -9.39 8.30 26.75
CA ARG A 254 -9.66 9.74 26.59
C ARG A 254 -11.01 10.00 25.90
N ARG A 255 -11.38 9.16 24.93
CA ARG A 255 -12.59 9.33 24.10
C ARG A 255 -13.86 8.83 24.78
N PHE A 256 -13.79 7.73 25.52
CA PHE A 256 -14.94 7.09 26.14
C PHE A 256 -14.93 7.24 27.67
N ARG A 257 -16.08 7.62 28.23
CA ARG A 257 -16.26 7.74 29.69
C ARG A 257 -16.46 6.38 30.34
N GLY A 258 -16.04 6.26 31.61
CA GLY A 258 -16.34 5.08 32.43
C GLY A 258 -15.58 3.81 32.03
N THR A 259 -14.51 3.93 31.25
CA THR A 259 -13.69 2.80 30.76
C THR A 259 -12.77 2.19 31.82
N GLY A 260 -12.61 2.84 32.98
CA GLY A 260 -11.92 2.30 34.16
C GLY A 260 -10.47 2.74 34.37
N TRP A 261 -9.85 3.41 33.39
CA TRP A 261 -8.47 3.93 33.49
C TRP A 261 -8.44 5.44 33.24
N GLN A 262 -7.51 6.13 33.91
CA GLN A 262 -7.34 7.58 33.84
C GLN A 262 -5.87 7.97 34.07
N GLU A 263 -5.55 9.25 33.98
CA GLU A 263 -4.21 9.73 34.32
C GLU A 263 -3.91 9.53 35.82
N PRO A 264 -2.65 9.19 36.18
CA PRO A 264 -1.48 9.13 35.31
C PRO A 264 -1.29 7.80 34.56
N ASP A 265 -2.09 6.76 34.82
CA ASP A 265 -1.86 5.41 34.26
C ASP A 265 -1.87 5.43 32.72
N ILE A 266 -2.82 6.13 32.10
CA ILE A 266 -2.99 6.19 30.62
C ILE A 266 -1.87 6.94 29.89
N LEU A 267 -0.89 7.51 30.60
CA LEU A 267 0.29 8.16 30.04
C LEU A 267 1.51 7.22 29.94
N ASN A 268 1.37 5.98 30.39
CA ASN A 268 2.47 5.00 30.46
C ASN A 268 2.19 3.81 29.54
N ALA A 269 3.22 3.00 29.24
CA ALA A 269 3.03 1.74 28.55
C ALA A 269 2.08 0.79 29.34
N PRO A 270 1.18 0.05 28.66
CA PRO A 270 1.02 -0.06 27.21
C PRO A 270 0.01 0.93 26.60
N PHE A 271 -0.49 1.92 27.36
CA PHE A 271 -1.43 2.93 26.84
C PHE A 271 -0.78 3.87 25.83
N VAL A 272 0.51 4.15 26.03
CA VAL A 272 1.39 4.90 25.14
C VAL A 272 2.66 4.08 24.92
N ILE A 273 3.01 3.85 23.65
CA ILE A 273 4.19 3.09 23.24
C ILE A 273 5.07 3.99 22.39
N THR A 274 6.35 4.14 22.77
CA THR A 274 7.37 4.90 22.03
C THR A 274 8.65 4.10 21.79
N GLN A 275 8.69 2.86 22.26
CA GLN A 275 9.86 1.98 22.18
C GLN A 275 9.50 0.72 21.41
N GLY A 276 10.49 0.16 20.71
CA GLY A 276 10.31 -1.08 19.97
C GLY A 276 9.32 -0.96 18.81
N LEU A 277 9.18 0.22 18.20
CA LEU A 277 8.30 0.45 17.04
C LEU A 277 9.09 0.42 15.73
N SER A 278 10.29 0.99 15.71
CA SER A 278 11.17 1.01 14.55
C SER A 278 12.62 1.32 14.93
N HIS A 279 13.53 1.09 13.98
CA HIS A 279 14.94 1.43 14.06
C HIS A 279 15.49 1.87 12.69
N TRP A 280 16.67 2.49 12.69
CA TRP A 280 17.41 2.73 11.45
C TRP A 280 18.11 1.45 11.00
N ALA A 281 18.01 1.12 9.71
CA ALA A 281 18.69 -0.04 9.13
C ALA A 281 20.22 0.09 9.19
N ASP A 282 20.91 -1.04 8.99
CA ASP A 282 22.36 -1.06 8.80
C ASP A 282 22.77 -0.19 7.60
N THR A 283 23.60 0.82 7.90
CA THR A 283 24.09 1.79 6.92
C THR A 283 25.04 1.20 5.90
N GLU A 284 25.73 0.09 6.20
CA GLU A 284 26.60 -0.57 5.22
C GLU A 284 25.77 -1.28 4.15
N ALA A 285 24.70 -1.95 4.55
CA ALA A 285 23.80 -2.68 3.66
C ALA A 285 22.86 -1.76 2.86
N PHE A 286 22.35 -0.68 3.48
CA PHE A 286 21.25 0.10 2.92
C PHE A 286 21.54 1.60 2.73
N ALA A 287 22.74 2.07 3.08
CA ALA A 287 23.05 3.49 3.29
C ALA A 287 22.15 4.14 4.38
N PRO A 288 22.53 5.32 4.92
CA PRO A 288 21.72 6.02 5.90
C PRO A 288 20.29 6.34 5.42
N GLY A 289 19.36 6.42 6.37
CA GLY A 289 18.00 6.93 6.13
C GLY A 289 16.92 5.90 5.81
N LEU A 290 17.20 4.60 5.92
CA LEU A 290 16.16 3.57 5.81
C LEU A 290 15.55 3.27 7.19
N LEU A 291 14.31 3.70 7.43
CA LEU A 291 13.58 3.45 8.68
C LEU A 291 12.82 2.12 8.57
N VAL A 292 13.09 1.19 9.47
CA VAL A 292 12.56 -0.18 9.45
C VAL A 292 11.67 -0.39 10.68
N PRO A 293 10.39 -0.76 10.52
CA PRO A 293 9.56 -1.20 11.64
C PRO A 293 10.15 -2.44 12.32
N ASP A 294 9.98 -2.55 13.63
CA ASP A 294 10.43 -3.74 14.36
C ASP A 294 9.52 -4.92 14.04
N ALA A 295 10.08 -6.00 13.51
CA ALA A 295 9.34 -7.23 13.27
C ALA A 295 8.84 -7.82 14.60
N LYS A 296 7.56 -8.21 14.65
CA LYS A 296 6.92 -8.80 15.83
C LYS A 296 6.73 -10.31 15.68
N GLN A 297 6.46 -11.02 16.77
CA GLN A 297 6.11 -12.44 16.67
C GLN A 297 4.74 -12.63 16.03
N THR A 298 3.78 -11.78 16.41
CA THR A 298 2.42 -11.72 15.90
C THR A 298 2.07 -10.28 15.51
N LEU A 299 1.06 -10.08 14.67
CA LEU A 299 0.66 -8.73 14.23
C LEU A 299 -0.03 -7.93 15.34
N VAL A 300 -0.61 -8.62 16.32
CA VAL A 300 -1.24 -8.06 17.52
C VAL A 300 -0.84 -8.89 18.73
N GLU A 301 -0.89 -8.30 19.91
CA GLU A 301 -0.58 -8.96 21.18
C GLU A 301 -1.60 -8.56 22.25
N ALA A 302 -1.90 -9.45 23.19
CA ALA A 302 -2.73 -9.09 24.35
C ALA A 302 -1.97 -8.08 25.22
N ALA A 303 -2.63 -6.99 25.61
CA ALA A 303 -2.02 -5.98 26.45
C ALA A 303 -2.01 -6.40 27.93
N TYR A 304 -0.91 -6.12 28.62
CA TYR A 304 -0.76 -6.36 30.06
C TYR A 304 -0.36 -5.07 30.77
N TYR A 305 -0.92 -4.84 31.95
CA TYR A 305 -0.56 -3.71 32.79
C TYR A 305 -0.45 -4.14 34.25
N LYS A 306 0.66 -3.77 34.90
CA LYS A 306 0.98 -4.17 36.28
C LYS A 306 0.89 -5.70 36.51
N GLY A 307 1.31 -6.47 35.51
CA GLY A 307 1.35 -7.95 35.56
C GLY A 307 0.00 -8.66 35.38
N GLN A 308 -1.06 -7.94 35.00
CA GLN A 308 -2.40 -8.49 34.76
C GLN A 308 -2.87 -8.18 33.34
N PRO A 309 -3.77 -9.00 32.75
CA PRO A 309 -4.42 -8.67 31.49
C PRO A 309 -5.07 -7.28 31.58
N LEU A 310 -4.70 -6.38 30.67
CA LEU A 310 -5.23 -5.03 30.65
C LEU A 310 -6.65 -5.07 30.11
N SER A 311 -7.64 -4.91 30.98
CA SER A 311 -9.05 -4.86 30.61
C SER A 311 -9.64 -3.46 30.79
N PHE A 312 -10.70 -3.14 30.05
CA PHE A 312 -11.47 -1.91 30.19
C PHE A 312 -12.97 -2.20 30.17
N MET A 313 -13.77 -1.31 30.75
CA MET A 313 -15.23 -1.39 30.60
C MET A 313 -15.61 -0.99 29.18
N MET A 314 -16.13 -1.95 28.41
CA MET A 314 -16.49 -1.77 27.01
C MET A 314 -17.63 -0.74 26.88
N PRO A 315 -17.43 0.36 26.14
CA PRO A 315 -18.48 1.32 25.88
C PRO A 315 -19.58 0.72 24.99
N PRO A 316 -20.86 1.11 25.19
CA PRO A 316 -21.93 0.76 24.27
C PRO A 316 -21.71 1.44 22.90
N ASP A 317 -22.21 0.83 21.84
CA ASP A 317 -22.25 1.37 20.47
C ASP A 317 -20.90 1.92 19.96
N SER A 318 -19.78 1.27 20.31
CA SER A 318 -18.43 1.68 19.88
C SER A 318 -18.14 1.45 18.38
N GLY A 319 -19.13 1.00 17.61
CA GLY A 319 -19.08 0.92 16.15
C GLY A 319 -18.09 -0.11 15.59
N GLY A 320 -17.64 -1.07 16.41
CA GLY A 320 -16.64 -2.06 16.01
C GLY A 320 -15.22 -1.50 15.87
N LEU A 321 -14.96 -0.26 16.30
CA LEU A 321 -13.62 0.36 16.27
C LEU A 321 -12.71 -0.11 17.43
N ILE A 322 -13.25 -0.94 18.32
CA ILE A 322 -12.52 -1.50 19.46
C ILE A 322 -12.86 -2.98 19.52
N HIS A 323 -11.85 -3.83 19.70
CA HIS A 323 -12.09 -5.25 19.92
C HIS A 323 -12.86 -5.46 21.23
N GLY A 324 -13.98 -6.17 21.15
CA GLY A 324 -14.84 -6.47 22.30
C GLY A 324 -15.12 -7.96 22.48
N ARG A 325 -14.52 -8.84 21.70
CA ARG A 325 -14.93 -10.26 21.68
C ARG A 325 -14.33 -11.09 22.82
N HIS A 326 -13.34 -10.57 23.53
CA HIS A 326 -12.72 -11.27 24.65
C HIS A 326 -13.02 -10.57 25.98
N ARG A 327 -13.79 -11.25 26.84
CA ARG A 327 -14.19 -10.76 28.16
C ARG A 327 -13.23 -11.26 29.24
N VAL A 328 -12.75 -10.36 30.08
CA VAL A 328 -11.95 -10.69 31.26
C VAL A 328 -12.87 -10.89 32.47
N ARG A 329 -12.80 -12.07 33.08
CA ARG A 329 -13.55 -12.43 34.29
C ARG A 329 -12.87 -11.89 35.56
N ASP A 330 -13.56 -11.99 36.69
CA ASP A 330 -13.05 -11.50 37.98
C ASP A 330 -11.81 -12.26 38.47
N ASP A 331 -11.67 -13.53 38.08
CA ASP A 331 -10.49 -14.36 38.35
C ASP A 331 -9.33 -14.12 37.38
N GLY A 332 -9.49 -13.20 36.43
CA GLY A 332 -8.49 -12.87 35.40
C GLY A 332 -8.51 -13.79 34.18
N SER A 333 -9.37 -14.81 34.15
CA SER A 333 -9.54 -15.66 32.96
C SER A 333 -10.17 -14.88 31.80
N ILE A 334 -9.80 -15.27 30.58
CA ILE A 334 -10.31 -14.68 29.35
C ILE A 334 -11.35 -15.64 28.77
N GLU A 335 -12.55 -15.13 28.54
CA GLU A 335 -13.63 -15.84 27.86
C GLU A 335 -13.84 -15.25 26.47
N ASP A 336 -13.91 -16.12 25.47
CA ASP A 336 -14.29 -15.75 24.12
C ASP A 336 -15.81 -15.65 24.00
N LEU A 337 -16.31 -14.43 23.78
CA LEU A 337 -17.73 -14.17 23.57
C LEU A 337 -18.23 -14.75 22.26
N ASN A 338 -17.36 -15.10 21.31
CA ASN A 338 -17.76 -15.82 20.09
C ASN A 338 -18.25 -17.24 20.40
N ASP A 339 -18.09 -17.76 21.62
CA ASP A 339 -18.71 -19.01 22.08
C ASP A 339 -20.14 -18.84 22.61
N LEU A 340 -20.69 -17.62 22.56
CA LEU A 340 -22.05 -17.30 22.96
C LEU A 340 -22.90 -16.88 21.75
N GLU A 341 -24.15 -17.34 21.69
CA GLU A 341 -25.09 -17.09 20.57
C GLU A 341 -25.42 -15.60 20.32
N ASN A 342 -25.18 -14.73 21.30
CA ASN A 342 -25.56 -13.33 21.25
C ASN A 342 -24.36 -12.36 21.23
N VAL A 343 -23.21 -12.78 20.68
CA VAL A 343 -21.97 -11.99 20.67
C VAL A 343 -22.16 -10.57 20.13
N ASP A 344 -22.87 -10.39 19.02
CA ASP A 344 -23.07 -9.06 18.41
C ASP A 344 -23.88 -8.14 19.33
N ALA A 345 -24.96 -8.66 19.92
CA ALA A 345 -25.78 -7.93 20.88
C ALA A 345 -24.99 -7.57 22.15
N MET A 346 -24.14 -8.47 22.64
CA MET A 346 -23.27 -8.21 23.79
C MET A 346 -22.23 -7.14 23.48
N VAL A 347 -21.53 -7.24 22.35
CA VAL A 347 -20.53 -6.25 21.93
C VAL A 347 -21.17 -4.87 21.75
N LYS A 348 -22.36 -4.81 21.13
CA LYS A 348 -23.12 -3.57 20.98
C LYS A 348 -23.57 -2.96 22.31
N ALA A 349 -24.07 -3.79 23.23
CA ALA A 349 -24.52 -3.33 24.54
C ALA A 349 -23.36 -2.83 25.43
N GLY A 350 -22.15 -3.37 25.25
CA GLY A 350 -21.00 -3.08 26.11
C GLY A 350 -21.25 -3.47 27.57
N GLY A 351 -20.60 -2.77 28.50
CA GLY A 351 -20.85 -2.94 29.94
C GLY A 351 -20.18 -4.14 30.60
N TYR A 352 -19.19 -4.75 29.95
CA TYR A 352 -18.33 -5.80 30.51
C TYR A 352 -16.86 -5.41 30.40
N ARG A 353 -15.99 -6.12 31.12
CA ARG A 353 -14.54 -5.95 31.03
C ARG A 353 -14.02 -6.62 29.75
N ALA A 354 -13.77 -5.85 28.69
CA ALA A 354 -13.13 -6.32 27.48
C ALA A 354 -11.60 -6.28 27.62
N LEU A 355 -10.89 -7.20 26.98
CA LEU A 355 -9.43 -7.23 26.93
C LEU A 355 -8.90 -6.23 25.90
N HIS A 356 -7.86 -5.48 26.24
CA HIS A 356 -7.13 -4.65 25.29
C HIS A 356 -6.10 -5.45 24.51
N TYR A 357 -5.91 -5.05 23.26
CA TYR A 357 -4.89 -5.55 22.36
C TYR A 357 -4.01 -4.42 21.86
N GLN A 358 -2.71 -4.69 21.76
CA GLN A 358 -1.72 -3.80 21.19
C GLN A 358 -1.35 -4.26 19.78
N ASP A 359 -1.12 -3.30 18.89
CA ASP A 359 -0.47 -3.50 17.60
C ASP A 359 0.77 -2.60 17.51
N SER A 360 1.59 -2.80 16.48
CA SER A 360 2.83 -2.03 16.28
C SER A 360 2.70 -0.91 15.25
N MET A 361 1.47 -0.52 14.91
CA MET A 361 1.27 0.65 14.08
C MET A 361 1.66 1.91 14.86
N ALA A 362 2.07 2.95 14.16
CA ALA A 362 2.49 4.19 14.79
C ALA A 362 2.41 5.37 13.83
N GLU A 363 2.45 6.57 14.38
CA GLU A 363 2.75 7.79 13.66
C GLU A 363 3.91 8.52 14.33
N GLY A 364 4.51 9.48 13.64
CA GLY A 364 5.67 10.17 14.17
C GLY A 364 6.33 11.10 13.17
N TRP A 365 7.63 11.34 13.36
CA TRP A 365 8.40 12.21 12.50
C TRP A 365 9.83 11.72 12.28
N VAL A 366 10.40 12.13 11.15
CA VAL A 366 11.83 12.04 10.85
C VAL A 366 12.37 13.45 10.62
N ARG A 367 13.51 13.77 11.23
CA ARG A 367 14.12 15.10 11.17
C ARG A 367 15.61 14.99 10.88
N ALA A 368 16.16 15.98 10.18
CA ALA A 368 17.59 16.06 9.90
C ALA A 368 18.25 17.16 10.71
N HIS A 369 19.46 16.88 11.21
CA HIS A 369 20.34 17.85 11.83
C HIS A 369 21.69 17.87 11.09
N CYS A 370 22.16 19.06 10.76
CA CYS A 370 23.46 19.28 10.12
C CYS A 370 24.12 20.52 10.76
N PRO A 371 24.98 20.35 11.78
CA PRO A 371 25.54 21.46 12.56
C PRO A 371 26.26 22.53 11.73
N GLN A 372 26.80 22.14 10.59
CA GLN A 372 27.57 23.00 9.70
C GLN A 372 26.71 23.99 8.90
N LEU A 373 25.39 23.76 8.82
CA LEU A 373 24.46 24.59 8.07
C LEU A 373 23.51 25.31 9.03
N THR A 374 23.46 26.64 8.94
CA THR A 374 22.55 27.48 9.73
C THR A 374 21.18 27.60 9.07
N LEU A 375 20.58 26.46 8.69
CA LEU A 375 19.26 26.40 8.04
C LEU A 375 18.21 25.82 8.99
N GLU A 376 16.96 26.26 8.84
CA GLU A 376 15.81 25.67 9.53
C GLU A 376 15.71 24.17 9.17
N SER A 377 15.36 23.33 10.15
CA SER A 377 15.18 21.89 9.92
C SER A 377 13.70 21.53 9.94
N ILE A 378 13.20 21.03 8.81
CA ILE A 378 11.81 20.69 8.54
C ILE A 378 11.65 19.17 8.56
N ALA A 379 10.77 18.68 9.43
CA ALA A 379 10.50 17.26 9.58
C ALA A 379 9.60 16.68 8.46
N ALA A 380 9.77 15.39 8.21
CA ALA A 380 8.83 14.55 7.49
C ALA A 380 7.91 13.84 8.49
N TYR A 381 6.64 13.66 8.14
CA TYR A 381 5.70 12.79 8.82
C TYR A 381 6.03 11.32 8.53
N SER A 382 6.02 10.51 9.58
CA SER A 382 6.36 9.09 9.52
C SER A 382 5.14 8.28 9.92
N ILE A 383 4.74 7.34 9.07
CA ILE A 383 3.59 6.48 9.29
C ILE A 383 4.08 5.04 9.27
N ILE A 384 3.70 4.27 10.30
CA ILE A 384 3.85 2.81 10.34
C ILE A 384 2.43 2.22 10.28
N GLY A 385 2.02 1.81 9.09
CA GLY A 385 0.68 1.29 8.79
C GLY A 385 0.54 -0.22 8.97
N ALA A 386 -0.70 -0.70 8.89
CA ALA A 386 -1.03 -2.12 8.78
C ALA A 386 -0.40 -2.75 7.53
N PRO A 387 -0.24 -4.09 7.47
CA PRO A 387 0.19 -4.77 6.26
C PRO A 387 -0.68 -4.42 5.06
N ASP A 388 -0.09 -4.52 3.88
CA ASP A 388 -0.76 -4.30 2.60
C ASP A 388 -0.96 -5.65 1.92
N PHE A 389 -2.22 -6.01 1.69
CA PHE A 389 -2.57 -7.29 1.08
C PHE A 389 -2.60 -7.25 -0.46
N PHE A 390 -2.44 -6.05 -1.06
CA PHE A 390 -2.29 -5.82 -2.50
C PHE A 390 -1.09 -4.92 -2.82
N PRO A 391 0.13 -5.31 -2.38
CA PRO A 391 1.35 -4.48 -2.46
C PRO A 391 1.81 -4.16 -3.88
N LEU A 392 1.22 -4.79 -4.90
CA LEU A 392 1.51 -4.55 -6.32
C LEU A 392 0.45 -3.68 -7.00
N CYS A 393 -0.55 -3.18 -6.26
CA CYS A 393 -1.64 -2.37 -6.79
C CYS A 393 -1.75 -1.04 -6.05
N GLY A 394 -1.28 0.05 -6.68
CA GLY A 394 -1.26 1.37 -6.05
C GLY A 394 -2.65 2.02 -5.96
N GLN A 395 -2.98 2.62 -4.81
CA GLN A 395 -4.23 3.35 -4.61
C GLN A 395 -4.44 4.48 -5.64
N ARG A 396 -3.38 5.20 -6.03
CA ARG A 396 -3.41 6.19 -7.11
C ARG A 396 -3.73 5.58 -8.46
N GLU A 397 -3.10 4.45 -8.81
CA GLU A 397 -3.32 3.77 -10.09
C GLU A 397 -4.79 3.36 -10.22
N LEU A 398 -5.35 2.79 -9.14
CA LEU A 398 -6.76 2.43 -9.07
C LEU A 398 -7.67 3.65 -9.21
N LYS A 399 -7.31 4.79 -8.61
CA LYS A 399 -8.07 6.05 -8.78
C LYS A 399 -8.09 6.48 -10.23
N GLU A 400 -6.95 6.48 -10.89
CA GLU A 400 -6.79 6.97 -12.26
C GLU A 400 -7.54 6.05 -13.24
N TRP A 401 -7.31 4.74 -13.13
CA TRP A 401 -8.00 3.72 -13.91
C TRP A 401 -9.52 3.79 -13.72
N SER A 402 -10.01 3.89 -12.47
CA SER A 402 -11.45 3.94 -12.19
C SER A 402 -12.11 5.27 -12.55
N SER A 403 -11.32 6.31 -12.83
CA SER A 403 -11.82 7.63 -13.26
C SER A 403 -11.89 7.76 -14.78
N ASP A 404 -11.36 6.80 -15.54
CA ASP A 404 -11.42 6.78 -17.00
C ASP A 404 -12.86 6.50 -17.46
N PRO A 405 -13.52 7.43 -18.17
CA PRO A 405 -14.89 7.25 -18.66
C PRO A 405 -15.03 6.12 -19.69
N GLU A 406 -13.95 5.72 -20.38
CA GLU A 406 -13.95 4.56 -21.30
C GLU A 406 -14.00 3.24 -20.54
N VAL A 407 -13.48 3.20 -19.31
CA VAL A 407 -13.52 2.03 -18.42
C VAL A 407 -14.82 2.02 -17.61
N PHE A 408 -15.12 3.14 -16.96
CA PHE A 408 -16.32 3.33 -16.14
C PHE A 408 -17.09 4.57 -16.60
N PRO A 409 -18.21 4.42 -17.32
CA PRO A 409 -19.01 5.56 -17.77
C PRO A 409 -19.70 6.22 -16.57
N CYS A 410 -19.00 7.10 -15.88
CA CYS A 410 -19.47 7.78 -14.68
C CYS A 410 -19.62 9.29 -14.92
N PRO A 411 -20.75 9.90 -14.54
CA PRO A 411 -20.95 11.33 -14.71
C PRO A 411 -20.10 12.21 -13.77
N THR A 412 -19.49 11.68 -12.69
CA THR A 412 -18.64 12.48 -11.77
C THR A 412 -17.56 11.62 -11.09
N PRO A 413 -16.28 11.70 -11.52
CA PRO A 413 -15.17 10.97 -10.90
C PRO A 413 -14.80 11.45 -9.48
N PRO A 414 -14.24 10.57 -8.62
CA PRO A 414 -14.06 9.13 -8.82
C PRO A 414 -15.41 8.39 -8.78
N CYS A 415 -15.53 7.35 -9.62
CA CYS A 415 -16.79 6.65 -9.89
C CYS A 415 -17.39 6.01 -8.62
N PRO A 416 -18.55 6.48 -8.10
CA PRO A 416 -19.19 5.90 -6.92
C PRO A 416 -19.90 4.57 -7.20
N GLU A 417 -19.89 4.10 -8.45
CA GLU A 417 -20.66 2.92 -8.86
C GLU A 417 -19.98 1.59 -8.47
N VAL A 418 -18.67 1.59 -8.22
CA VAL A 418 -17.90 0.34 -8.00
C VAL A 418 -17.63 0.08 -6.52
N TRP A 419 -17.09 1.06 -5.79
CA TRP A 419 -16.80 0.94 -4.35
C TRP A 419 -17.78 1.75 -3.48
N HIS A 420 -17.80 1.47 -2.18
CA HIS A 420 -18.62 2.22 -1.22
C HIS A 420 -18.06 3.61 -0.88
N THR A 421 -16.79 3.84 -1.17
CA THR A 421 -16.10 5.09 -0.88
C THR A 421 -15.25 5.55 -2.05
N ARG A 422 -14.72 6.76 -1.94
CA ARG A 422 -13.80 7.33 -2.92
C ARG A 422 -12.43 6.68 -2.78
N ILE A 423 -11.86 6.26 -3.90
CA ILE A 423 -10.49 5.72 -3.99
C ILE A 423 -9.50 6.89 -4.05
N ASN A 424 -9.44 7.71 -3.01
CA ASN A 424 -8.38 8.73 -2.97
C ASN A 424 -7.12 8.12 -2.35
N PRO A 425 -5.92 8.38 -2.92
CA PRO A 425 -4.67 8.11 -2.23
C PRO A 425 -4.39 9.14 -1.13
N LEU A 426 -3.54 8.79 -0.16
CA LEU A 426 -3.12 9.72 0.90
C LEU A 426 -2.37 10.95 0.35
N SER A 427 -1.70 10.81 -0.80
CA SER A 427 -1.04 11.90 -1.51
C SER A 427 -1.96 13.05 -1.93
N ASP A 428 -3.26 12.79 -2.05
CA ASP A 428 -4.26 13.77 -2.47
C ASP A 428 -4.90 14.49 -1.26
N VAL A 429 -4.64 14.02 -0.04
CA VAL A 429 -5.18 14.61 1.18
C VAL A 429 -4.43 15.90 1.52
N ARG A 430 -5.16 16.95 1.91
CA ARG A 430 -4.62 18.25 2.36
C ARG A 430 -5.07 18.58 3.79
N PHE A 431 -4.84 17.62 4.68
CA PHE A 431 -5.14 17.73 6.11
C PHE A 431 -3.90 18.11 6.90
N TYR A 432 -4.11 18.64 8.08
CA TYR A 432 -3.02 18.98 8.99
C TYR A 432 -2.46 17.72 9.63
N ILE A 433 -1.20 17.76 10.04
CA ILE A 433 -0.62 16.68 10.83
C ILE A 433 -1.05 16.80 12.28
N ASN A 434 -1.11 15.67 12.98
CA ASN A 434 -1.32 15.60 14.42
C ASN A 434 -0.39 16.59 15.17
N GLN A 435 -0.99 17.64 15.73
CA GLN A 435 -0.29 18.69 16.48
C GLN A 435 0.12 18.25 17.89
N SER A 436 -0.33 17.07 18.34
CA SER A 436 0.07 16.51 19.64
C SER A 436 1.38 15.72 19.58
N LEU A 437 1.97 15.53 18.39
CA LEU A 437 3.27 14.88 18.26
C LEU A 437 4.35 15.68 19.00
N GLU A 438 5.16 14.96 19.78
CA GLU A 438 6.26 15.55 20.54
C GLU A 438 7.22 16.34 19.62
N GLY A 439 7.69 17.49 20.10
CA GLY A 439 8.68 18.32 19.40
C GLY A 439 8.09 19.49 18.59
N ASN A 440 6.79 19.51 18.30
CA ASN A 440 6.10 20.59 17.58
C ASN A 440 6.74 20.94 16.21
N TYR A 441 7.11 19.93 15.43
CA TYR A 441 7.85 20.11 14.16
C TYR A 441 6.99 20.37 12.92
N PHE A 442 5.66 20.29 13.03
CA PHE A 442 4.74 20.55 11.94
C PHE A 442 4.01 21.87 12.19
N ALA A 443 4.03 22.78 11.22
CA ALA A 443 3.32 24.05 11.34
C ALA A 443 1.80 23.85 11.30
N LEU A 444 1.06 24.72 11.97
CA LEU A 444 -0.40 24.64 12.06
C LEU A 444 -1.11 24.85 10.72
N GLU A 445 -0.46 25.53 9.78
CA GLU A 445 -0.96 25.78 8.42
C GLU A 445 -0.50 24.70 7.41
N ASP A 446 0.33 23.74 7.84
CA ASP A 446 0.97 22.79 6.96
C ASP A 446 0.04 21.66 6.54
N ARG A 447 -0.49 21.78 5.32
CA ARG A 447 -1.42 20.83 4.69
C ARG A 447 -0.81 20.06 3.52
N GLY A 448 0.43 20.38 3.16
CA GLY A 448 1.12 19.81 1.99
C GLY A 448 2.01 18.62 2.31
N VAL A 449 2.02 18.14 3.56
CA VAL A 449 2.99 17.14 4.04
C VAL A 449 2.94 15.83 3.26
N THR A 450 1.73 15.32 2.97
CA THR A 450 1.55 14.06 2.22
C THR A 450 1.64 14.23 0.71
N ALA A 451 1.69 15.45 0.19
CA ALA A 451 1.77 15.66 -1.25
C ALA A 451 3.09 15.10 -1.81
N ILE A 452 3.07 14.64 -3.06
CA ILE A 452 4.26 14.20 -3.77
C ILE A 452 4.68 15.29 -4.75
N VAL A 453 5.95 15.68 -4.70
CA VAL A 453 6.57 16.67 -5.59
C VAL A 453 7.78 16.06 -6.30
N SER A 454 8.19 16.66 -7.41
CA SER A 454 9.44 16.33 -8.12
C SER A 454 10.48 17.43 -7.90
N HIS A 455 11.64 17.26 -8.52
CA HIS A 455 12.53 18.39 -8.77
C HIS A 455 11.84 19.43 -9.69
N PRO A 456 12.22 20.72 -9.60
CA PRO A 456 11.72 21.74 -10.50
C PRO A 456 12.07 21.44 -11.97
N GLN A 457 11.04 21.27 -12.79
CA GLN A 457 11.16 21.07 -14.23
C GLN A 457 11.34 22.41 -14.95
N SER A 458 12.13 22.40 -16.03
CA SER A 458 12.39 23.56 -16.89
C SER A 458 11.53 23.61 -18.16
N PHE A 459 10.79 22.54 -18.46
CA PHE A 459 10.00 22.40 -19.69
C PHE A 459 8.56 22.00 -19.37
N THR A 460 7.61 22.52 -20.15
CA THR A 460 6.15 22.31 -19.99
C THR A 460 5.52 21.52 -21.15
N THR A 461 6.33 21.00 -22.09
CA THR A 461 5.80 20.38 -23.30
C THR A 461 5.41 18.91 -23.08
N SER A 462 4.10 18.66 -23.07
CA SER A 462 3.52 17.33 -23.25
C SER A 462 4.03 16.70 -24.55
N ARG A 463 4.50 15.46 -24.47
CA ARG A 463 5.04 14.69 -25.59
C ARG A 463 4.51 13.26 -25.57
N ALA A 464 4.59 12.60 -26.71
CA ALA A 464 4.19 11.20 -26.86
C ALA A 464 4.90 10.35 -25.80
N THR A 465 4.10 9.78 -24.91
CA THR A 465 4.55 8.98 -23.79
C THR A 465 4.90 7.58 -24.29
N PRO A 466 6.14 7.08 -24.09
CA PRO A 466 6.43 5.68 -24.37
C PRO A 466 5.57 4.80 -23.46
N GLN A 467 5.13 3.64 -23.96
CA GLN A 467 4.44 2.66 -23.12
C GLN A 467 5.48 1.98 -22.22
N VAL A 468 5.47 2.31 -20.94
CA VAL A 468 6.47 1.88 -19.96
C VAL A 468 5.77 1.12 -18.84
N ALA A 469 6.39 0.04 -18.36
CA ALA A 469 5.86 -0.73 -17.27
C ALA A 469 5.94 0.04 -15.93
N HIS A 470 4.90 -0.14 -15.11
CA HIS A 470 4.91 0.25 -13.70
C HIS A 470 5.87 -0.63 -12.89
N ALA A 471 6.42 -0.08 -11.82
CA ALA A 471 7.28 -0.78 -10.89
C ALA A 471 6.49 -1.90 -10.19
N GLN A 472 6.98 -3.13 -10.27
CA GLN A 472 6.34 -4.30 -9.64
C GLN A 472 6.77 -4.46 -8.17
N ARG A 473 6.61 -3.41 -7.36
CA ARG A 473 6.96 -3.38 -5.94
C ARG A 473 5.99 -2.50 -5.13
N GLN A 474 5.99 -2.69 -3.82
CA GLN A 474 5.30 -1.77 -2.92
C GLN A 474 6.10 -0.47 -2.76
N SER A 475 5.43 0.67 -2.88
CA SER A 475 6.03 1.97 -2.58
C SER A 475 5.81 2.38 -1.11
N TRP A 476 6.78 3.13 -0.58
CA TRP A 476 6.68 3.81 0.72
C TRP A 476 6.23 5.28 0.61
N LEU A 477 5.81 5.74 -0.58
CA LEU A 477 5.23 7.07 -0.75
C LEU A 477 3.70 7.04 -0.61
N PRO A 478 3.07 8.16 -0.22
CA PRO A 478 1.65 8.20 0.16
C PRO A 478 0.65 7.99 -0.98
N ASP A 479 1.08 7.86 -2.23
CA ASP A 479 0.19 7.54 -3.35
C ASP A 479 -0.20 6.04 -3.41
N PHE A 480 0.52 5.19 -2.69
CA PHE A 480 0.18 3.77 -2.47
C PHE A 480 -0.67 3.54 -1.21
N ALA A 481 -0.81 4.55 -0.36
CA ALA A 481 -1.60 4.46 0.87
C ALA A 481 -3.05 4.90 0.65
N SER A 482 -3.98 4.35 1.45
CA SER A 482 -5.36 4.80 1.46
C SER A 482 -5.46 6.25 1.91
N GLY A 483 -6.24 7.03 1.18
CA GLY A 483 -6.65 8.35 1.63
C GLY A 483 -7.56 8.24 2.85
N VAL A 484 -7.57 9.29 3.67
CA VAL A 484 -8.33 9.27 4.93
C VAL A 484 -9.84 9.41 4.70
N PHE A 485 -10.58 8.33 4.94
CA PHE A 485 -12.02 8.34 5.26
C PHE A 485 -12.29 7.37 6.43
N GLY A 486 -13.49 7.38 7.02
CA GLY A 486 -13.81 6.52 8.16
C GLY A 486 -14.40 5.19 7.70
N PRO A 487 -13.79 4.03 8.05
CA PRO A 487 -12.53 3.82 8.78
C PRO A 487 -11.27 3.99 7.90
N GLY A 488 -10.10 4.33 8.48
CA GLY A 488 -8.82 4.48 7.74
C GLY A 488 -7.98 3.19 7.75
N TRP A 489 -6.96 3.07 6.89
CA TRP A 489 -6.05 1.90 6.89
C TRP A 489 -4.64 2.23 7.44
N GLU A 490 -3.99 3.27 6.92
CA GLU A 490 -2.66 3.71 7.40
C GLU A 490 -2.75 4.75 8.50
N VAL A 491 -3.65 5.73 8.33
CA VAL A 491 -3.81 6.88 9.20
C VAL A 491 -5.28 7.30 9.22
N GLY A 492 -5.78 7.69 10.39
CA GLY A 492 -7.17 8.06 10.58
C GLY A 492 -7.42 9.56 10.51
N ARG A 493 -8.71 9.93 10.63
CA ARG A 493 -9.18 11.32 10.68
C ARG A 493 -9.49 11.72 12.12
N GLY A 494 -8.67 12.58 12.70
CA GLY A 494 -9.00 13.27 13.93
C GLY A 494 -9.91 14.47 13.67
N LEU A 495 -10.79 14.77 14.61
CA LEU A 495 -11.49 16.04 14.72
C LEU A 495 -10.92 16.78 15.92
N VAL A 496 -10.39 17.98 15.71
CA VAL A 496 -10.06 18.91 16.79
C VAL A 496 -11.22 19.91 16.88
N ASP A 497 -11.78 20.08 18.08
CA ASP A 497 -12.87 21.03 18.32
C ASP A 497 -12.35 22.48 18.21
N ALA A 498 -12.95 23.23 17.30
CA ALA A 498 -12.89 24.69 17.09
C ALA A 498 -11.53 25.32 16.66
N PRO A 499 -11.41 25.77 15.38
CA PRO A 499 -12.32 25.47 14.27
C PRO A 499 -12.23 23.98 13.91
N PHE A 500 -13.36 23.39 13.52
CA PHE A 500 -13.43 21.99 13.07
C PHE A 500 -12.36 21.73 12.01
N THR A 501 -11.36 20.96 12.39
CA THR A 501 -10.17 20.75 11.57
C THR A 501 -9.85 19.28 11.47
N ASN A 502 -9.65 18.82 10.24
CA ASN A 502 -9.22 17.45 9.98
C ASN A 502 -7.72 17.34 10.21
N VAL A 503 -7.35 16.47 11.14
CA VAL A 503 -5.95 16.11 11.38
C VAL A 503 -5.71 14.65 11.00
N LEU A 504 -4.57 14.37 10.39
CA LEU A 504 -4.07 13.02 10.22
C LEU A 504 -3.53 12.54 11.56
N CYS A 505 -4.01 11.39 12.04
CA CYS A 505 -3.50 10.76 13.25
C CYS A 505 -3.74 9.24 13.24
N GLY A 506 -2.76 8.47 13.70
CA GLY A 506 -2.78 7.01 13.76
C GLY A 506 -3.72 6.47 14.84
N TYR A 507 -3.98 7.24 15.90
CA TYR A 507 -4.83 6.81 17.01
C TYR A 507 -6.35 6.84 16.73
N GLN A 508 -6.78 7.37 15.58
CA GLN A 508 -8.18 7.34 15.15
C GLN A 508 -8.55 6.05 14.40
N LEU A 509 -7.58 5.18 14.19
CA LEU A 509 -7.78 3.83 13.69
C LEU A 509 -8.25 2.93 14.83
N ALA A 510 -8.90 1.82 14.47
CA ALA A 510 -9.34 0.83 15.42
C ALA A 510 -8.16 0.25 16.23
N SER A 511 -8.49 -0.13 17.46
CA SER A 511 -7.54 -0.77 18.38
C SER A 511 -8.00 -2.21 18.64
N PRO A 512 -7.28 -3.22 18.15
CA PRO A 512 -6.14 -3.14 17.21
C PRO A 512 -6.62 -2.96 15.75
N PHE A 513 -5.69 -2.73 14.82
CA PHE A 513 -5.99 -2.49 13.41
C PHE A 513 -6.78 -3.62 12.71
N THR A 514 -6.75 -4.83 13.25
CA THR A 514 -7.48 -5.99 12.70
C THR A 514 -8.99 -5.81 12.74
N GLU A 515 -9.54 -4.95 13.61
CA GLU A 515 -10.95 -4.59 13.56
C GLU A 515 -11.28 -3.70 12.34
N ASP A 516 -10.40 -2.74 11.99
CA ASP A 516 -10.53 -1.97 10.75
C ASP A 516 -10.41 -2.90 9.53
N ALA A 517 -9.44 -3.82 9.55
CA ALA A 517 -9.24 -4.79 8.48
C ALA A 517 -10.50 -5.63 8.22
N ARG A 518 -11.11 -6.12 9.30
CA ARG A 518 -12.36 -6.90 9.25
C ARG A 518 -13.51 -6.11 8.66
N ILE A 519 -13.71 -4.86 9.10
CA ILE A 519 -14.80 -4.01 8.62
C ILE A 519 -14.59 -3.63 7.14
N CYS A 520 -13.37 -3.21 6.79
CA CYS A 520 -13.04 -2.80 5.42
C CYS A 520 -13.20 -3.95 4.43
N ALA A 521 -12.78 -5.16 4.81
CA ALA A 521 -12.91 -6.34 3.96
C ALA A 521 -14.38 -6.71 3.72
N ALA A 522 -15.21 -6.67 4.76
CA ALA A 522 -16.63 -6.99 4.69
C ALA A 522 -17.46 -5.97 3.89
N LEU A 523 -16.89 -4.79 3.65
CA LEU A 523 -17.46 -3.72 2.83
C LEU A 523 -17.05 -3.85 1.34
N GLY A 524 -16.72 -5.07 0.87
CA GLY A 524 -16.36 -5.30 -0.54
C GLY A 524 -15.07 -4.60 -0.92
N SER A 525 -14.05 -4.70 -0.04
CA SER A 525 -12.80 -3.94 -0.15
C SER A 525 -13.03 -2.42 -0.08
N TYR A 526 -13.33 -1.92 1.13
CA TYR A 526 -13.52 -0.48 1.35
C TYR A 526 -12.31 0.35 0.93
N TRP A 527 -11.10 -0.19 1.13
CA TRP A 527 -9.84 0.37 0.64
C TRP A 527 -9.22 -0.53 -0.43
N PRO A 528 -9.51 -0.28 -1.72
CA PRO A 528 -9.21 -1.20 -2.82
C PRO A 528 -7.74 -1.59 -2.94
N GLY A 529 -6.82 -0.64 -2.78
CA GLY A 529 -5.39 -0.89 -2.92
C GLY A 529 -4.76 -1.64 -1.76
N VAL A 530 -5.49 -1.99 -0.70
CA VAL A 530 -4.90 -2.56 0.53
C VAL A 530 -5.74 -3.65 1.21
N ALA A 531 -7.07 -3.61 1.11
CA ALA A 531 -7.99 -4.48 1.85
C ALA A 531 -8.56 -5.59 0.96
N PRO A 532 -8.43 -6.88 1.29
CA PRO A 532 -9.08 -7.97 0.56
C PRO A 532 -10.61 -7.92 0.68
N ASP A 533 -11.35 -8.40 -0.32
CA ASP A 533 -12.82 -8.47 -0.28
C ASP A 533 -13.28 -9.77 0.39
N SER A 534 -13.97 -9.67 1.53
CA SER A 534 -14.45 -10.83 2.28
C SER A 534 -15.95 -11.07 2.12
N THR A 535 -16.63 -10.44 1.15
CA THR A 535 -18.09 -10.61 0.99
C THR A 535 -18.48 -12.01 0.55
N ARG A 536 -17.53 -12.79 0.00
CA ARG A 536 -17.70 -14.20 -0.32
C ARG A 536 -17.45 -15.14 0.86
N THR A 537 -16.72 -14.70 1.87
CA THR A 537 -16.38 -15.54 3.05
C THR A 537 -17.60 -15.77 3.93
N PHE A 538 -18.47 -14.78 4.03
CA PHE A 538 -19.62 -14.76 4.94
C PHE A 538 -20.95 -14.79 4.18
N GLU A 539 -22.04 -15.02 4.91
CA GLU A 539 -23.39 -15.02 4.36
C GLU A 539 -23.71 -13.70 3.64
N PRO A 540 -24.64 -13.70 2.66
CA PRO A 540 -25.06 -12.46 2.00
C PRO A 540 -25.59 -11.44 3.00
N ARG A 541 -25.04 -10.23 2.96
CA ARG A 541 -25.37 -9.14 3.90
C ARG A 541 -25.89 -7.91 3.17
N SER A 542 -26.66 -7.10 3.88
CA SER A 542 -27.22 -5.84 3.35
C SER A 542 -26.20 -4.72 3.15
N VAL A 543 -24.98 -4.87 3.68
CA VAL A 543 -23.95 -3.81 3.70
C VAL A 543 -23.14 -3.73 2.41
N SER A 544 -22.89 -4.85 1.73
CA SER A 544 -22.03 -4.89 0.56
C SER A 544 -22.30 -6.11 -0.32
N ALA A 545 -21.83 -6.04 -1.56
CA ALA A 545 -21.72 -7.15 -2.49
C ALA A 545 -20.25 -7.28 -2.93
N THR A 546 -19.89 -8.36 -3.61
CA THR A 546 -18.52 -8.57 -4.10
C THR A 546 -18.16 -7.52 -5.14
N THR A 547 -17.03 -6.86 -4.94
CA THR A 547 -16.47 -5.86 -5.85
C THR A 547 -15.18 -6.36 -6.49
N ILE A 548 -14.22 -6.83 -5.69
CA ILE A 548 -13.03 -7.53 -6.17
C ILE A 548 -13.09 -8.98 -5.71
N PRO A 549 -13.50 -9.93 -6.55
CA PRO A 549 -13.58 -11.32 -6.12
C PRO A 549 -12.18 -11.86 -5.79
N LEU A 550 -12.02 -12.35 -4.57
CA LEU A 550 -10.95 -13.27 -4.21
C LEU A 550 -11.22 -14.64 -4.82
N THR A 551 -10.21 -15.43 -5.18
CA THR A 551 -10.38 -16.79 -5.70
C THR A 551 -10.87 -17.75 -4.62
N ASP A 552 -11.38 -18.91 -5.03
CA ASP A 552 -11.79 -19.96 -4.10
C ASP A 552 -10.65 -20.35 -3.16
N SER A 553 -9.42 -20.48 -3.69
CA SER A 553 -8.21 -20.72 -2.90
C SER A 553 -7.85 -19.56 -1.95
N GLU A 554 -8.04 -18.30 -2.35
CA GLU A 554 -7.78 -17.14 -1.49
C GLU A 554 -8.75 -17.02 -0.31
N ILE A 555 -9.97 -17.57 -0.42
CA ILE A 555 -10.95 -17.64 0.67
C ILE A 555 -10.97 -19.01 1.39
N GLY A 556 -10.06 -19.92 1.02
CA GLY A 556 -9.94 -21.22 1.68
C GLY A 556 -10.98 -22.27 1.29
N SER A 557 -11.29 -22.36 -0.01
CA SER A 557 -12.24 -23.32 -0.60
C SER A 557 -11.68 -23.98 -1.88
N PRO A 558 -11.64 -25.33 -2.01
CA PRO A 558 -11.57 -26.30 -0.91
C PRO A 558 -10.17 -26.31 -0.27
N GLY A 559 -10.08 -26.60 1.02
CA GLY A 559 -8.79 -26.93 1.66
C GLY A 559 -8.40 -25.99 2.80
N SER A 560 -7.15 -25.51 2.77
CA SER A 560 -6.55 -24.68 3.83
C SER A 560 -7.35 -23.39 4.08
N PRO A 561 -7.24 -22.78 5.27
CA PRO A 561 -7.85 -21.48 5.53
C PRO A 561 -7.40 -20.43 4.51
N GLY A 562 -8.31 -19.51 4.21
CA GLY A 562 -8.08 -18.36 3.35
C GLY A 562 -7.17 -17.32 3.99
N TRP A 563 -7.04 -16.18 3.31
CA TRP A 563 -6.16 -15.08 3.71
C TRP A 563 -6.42 -14.54 5.12
N ASP A 564 -7.65 -14.67 5.62
CA ASP A 564 -8.09 -14.20 6.94
C ASP A 564 -8.19 -15.33 7.99
N GLY A 565 -7.69 -16.52 7.66
CA GLY A 565 -7.78 -17.69 8.53
C GLY A 565 -9.15 -18.36 8.56
N ARG A 566 -10.07 -17.97 7.65
CA ARG A 566 -11.44 -18.53 7.58
C ARG A 566 -11.60 -19.47 6.39
N HIS A 567 -12.74 -20.14 6.33
CA HIS A 567 -13.11 -20.98 5.19
C HIS A 567 -14.26 -20.35 4.42
N GLY A 568 -14.19 -20.48 3.09
CA GLY A 568 -15.26 -20.08 2.20
C GLY A 568 -16.50 -20.98 2.34
N PRO A 569 -17.60 -20.61 1.67
CA PRO A 569 -18.85 -21.34 1.73
C PRO A 569 -18.74 -22.79 1.23
N THR A 570 -19.55 -23.66 1.81
CA THR A 570 -19.63 -25.08 1.44
C THR A 570 -21.06 -25.50 1.11
N TRP A 571 -21.20 -26.47 0.21
CA TRP A 571 -22.49 -27.10 -0.08
C TRP A 571 -22.91 -28.04 1.05
N VAL A 572 -24.17 -27.95 1.44
CA VAL A 572 -24.80 -28.87 2.39
C VAL A 572 -26.17 -29.29 1.91
N GLU A 573 -26.63 -30.46 2.35
CA GLU A 573 -27.99 -30.93 2.12
C GLU A 573 -28.73 -31.00 3.45
N VAL A 574 -29.84 -30.29 3.54
CA VAL A 574 -30.68 -30.24 4.75
C VAL A 574 -32.10 -30.61 4.33
N GLU A 575 -32.63 -31.69 4.91
CA GLU A 575 -33.98 -32.21 4.61
C GLU A 575 -34.21 -32.43 3.10
N GLY A 576 -33.18 -32.90 2.38
CA GLY A 576 -33.24 -33.15 0.94
C GLY A 576 -33.15 -31.90 0.05
N ARG A 577 -32.86 -30.73 0.64
CA ARG A 577 -32.69 -29.46 -0.09
C ARG A 577 -31.21 -29.04 -0.10
N PRO A 578 -30.64 -28.71 -1.27
CA PRO A 578 -29.29 -28.15 -1.33
C PRO A 578 -29.29 -26.70 -0.83
N LEU A 579 -28.39 -26.40 0.10
CA LEU A 579 -28.18 -25.08 0.67
C LEU A 579 -26.69 -24.73 0.63
N ILE A 580 -26.38 -23.44 0.71
CA ILE A 580 -25.01 -22.98 0.95
C ILE A 580 -24.84 -22.69 2.44
N GLN A 581 -23.81 -23.28 3.03
CA GLN A 581 -23.42 -23.03 4.41
C GLN A 581 -22.25 -22.04 4.47
N TYR A 582 -22.42 -20.98 5.26
CA TYR A 582 -21.40 -19.99 5.59
C TYR A 582 -21.09 -20.02 7.10
N GLU A 583 -19.89 -19.58 7.48
CA GLU A 583 -19.67 -19.04 8.82
C GLU A 583 -20.38 -17.69 8.94
N ALA A 584 -21.01 -17.43 10.09
CA ALA A 584 -21.70 -16.17 10.32
C ALA A 584 -20.72 -15.04 10.61
N TYR A 585 -20.86 -13.89 9.91
CA TYR A 585 -19.97 -12.74 10.05
C TYR A 585 -19.81 -12.24 11.50
N GLU A 586 -20.85 -12.35 12.32
CA GLU A 586 -20.83 -11.87 13.71
C GLU A 586 -19.73 -12.54 14.58
N TYR A 587 -19.36 -13.79 14.25
CA TYR A 587 -18.31 -14.59 14.91
C TYR A 587 -16.94 -14.50 14.22
N SER A 588 -16.80 -13.61 13.23
CA SER A 588 -15.48 -13.31 12.69
C SER A 588 -14.66 -12.49 13.69
N ASP A 589 -13.41 -12.89 13.86
CA ASP A 589 -12.45 -12.27 14.77
C ASP A 589 -11.07 -12.31 14.12
N TYR A 590 -10.69 -11.19 13.48
CA TYR A 590 -9.40 -11.05 12.82
C TYR A 590 -8.27 -10.77 13.82
N THR A 591 -8.62 -10.28 15.02
CA THR A 591 -7.66 -10.12 16.12
C THR A 591 -7.22 -11.49 16.61
N GLN A 592 -8.15 -12.43 16.80
CA GLN A 592 -7.83 -13.82 17.11
C GLN A 592 -7.04 -14.49 15.99
N ALA A 593 -7.42 -14.29 14.72
CA ALA A 593 -6.67 -14.81 13.58
C ALA A 593 -5.22 -14.26 13.52
N ALA A 594 -5.01 -13.00 13.90
CA ALA A 594 -3.68 -12.42 13.97
C ALA A 594 -2.84 -12.97 15.15
N LEU A 595 -3.46 -13.22 16.31
CA LEU A 595 -2.79 -13.85 17.47
C LEU A 595 -2.33 -15.28 17.15
N THR A 596 -3.11 -16.03 16.38
CA THR A 596 -2.82 -17.41 16.00
C THR A 596 -2.02 -17.52 14.70
N SER A 597 -1.55 -16.39 14.14
CA SER A 597 -0.79 -16.35 12.88
C SER A 597 -1.55 -17.04 11.74
N GLN A 598 -2.78 -16.61 11.47
CA GLN A 598 -3.63 -17.12 10.39
C GLN A 598 -3.89 -16.08 9.28
N LEU A 599 -3.57 -14.81 9.52
CA LEU A 599 -3.60 -13.80 8.45
C LEU A 599 -2.44 -14.03 7.47
N SER A 600 -2.74 -14.01 6.18
CA SER A 600 -1.81 -14.31 5.10
C SER A 600 -2.01 -13.38 3.91
N LEU A 601 -0.91 -12.91 3.33
CA LEU A 601 -0.89 -12.18 2.06
C LEU A 601 -0.28 -13.01 0.92
N THR A 602 -0.05 -14.30 1.15
CA THR A 602 0.71 -15.16 0.22
C THR A 602 0.09 -15.24 -1.16
N MET A 603 -1.24 -15.23 -1.25
CA MET A 603 -1.96 -15.29 -2.52
C MET A 603 -2.35 -13.90 -3.00
N THR A 604 -3.06 -13.14 -2.17
CA THR A 604 -3.55 -11.80 -2.50
C THR A 604 -2.40 -10.88 -2.91
N GLY A 605 -1.25 -11.00 -2.24
CA GLY A 605 -0.10 -10.13 -2.45
C GLY A 605 0.55 -10.27 -3.83
N HIS A 606 0.29 -11.36 -4.55
CA HIS A 606 0.76 -11.59 -5.92
C HIS A 606 -0.22 -11.09 -6.99
N THR A 607 -1.36 -10.51 -6.60
CA THR A 607 -2.32 -9.93 -7.54
C THR A 607 -1.72 -8.66 -8.14
N SER A 608 -1.36 -8.72 -9.43
CA SER A 608 -0.91 -7.55 -10.18
C SER A 608 -2.04 -6.52 -10.38
N THR A 609 -1.70 -5.26 -10.66
CA THR A 609 -2.67 -4.22 -11.04
C THR A 609 -3.60 -4.66 -12.18
N GLU A 610 -3.07 -5.34 -13.21
CA GLU A 610 -3.89 -5.83 -14.33
C GLU A 610 -4.89 -6.91 -13.86
N GLN A 611 -4.43 -7.90 -13.09
CA GLN A 611 -5.33 -8.91 -12.53
C GLN A 611 -6.39 -8.30 -11.62
N TYR A 612 -6.02 -7.28 -10.83
CA TYR A 612 -6.96 -6.53 -9.99
C TYR A 612 -8.06 -5.90 -10.85
N HIS A 613 -7.68 -5.17 -11.91
CA HIS A 613 -8.63 -4.54 -12.83
C HIS A 613 -9.56 -5.56 -13.49
N GLN A 614 -9.01 -6.67 -13.98
CA GLN A 614 -9.80 -7.73 -14.62
C GLN A 614 -10.81 -8.37 -13.66
N ARG A 615 -10.45 -8.59 -12.39
CA ARG A 615 -11.37 -9.11 -11.37
C ARG A 615 -12.56 -8.18 -11.14
N VAL A 616 -12.31 -6.87 -11.01
CA VAL A 616 -13.37 -5.86 -10.81
C VAL A 616 -14.29 -5.75 -12.03
N LEU A 617 -13.72 -5.66 -13.24
CA LEU A 617 -14.51 -5.60 -14.48
C LEU A 617 -15.30 -6.89 -14.71
N GLY A 618 -14.69 -8.04 -14.46
CA GLY A 618 -15.33 -9.34 -14.58
C GLY A 618 -16.51 -9.50 -13.64
N MET A 619 -16.39 -9.05 -12.38
CA MET A 619 -17.51 -9.09 -11.42
C MET A 619 -18.67 -8.19 -11.86
N ARG A 620 -18.39 -7.00 -12.39
CA ARG A 620 -19.42 -6.11 -12.95
C ARG A 620 -20.15 -6.77 -14.12
N ARG A 621 -19.42 -7.38 -15.05
CA ARG A 621 -19.99 -8.14 -16.18
C ARG A 621 -20.82 -9.34 -15.69
N ALA A 622 -20.40 -9.99 -14.61
CA ALA A 622 -21.16 -11.06 -13.98
C ALA A 622 -22.51 -10.57 -13.41
N TYR A 623 -22.54 -9.40 -12.75
CA TYR A 623 -23.80 -8.79 -12.29
C TYR A 623 -24.71 -8.37 -13.45
N GLN A 624 -24.16 -7.90 -14.56
CA GLN A 624 -24.93 -7.64 -15.78
C GLN A 624 -25.56 -8.93 -16.33
N ALA A 625 -24.79 -10.02 -16.39
CA ALA A 625 -25.25 -11.30 -16.91
C ALA A 625 -26.40 -11.92 -16.11
N VAL A 626 -26.52 -11.61 -14.81
CA VAL A 626 -27.65 -12.03 -13.95
C VAL A 626 -28.80 -11.03 -13.92
N GLY A 627 -28.74 -9.95 -14.70
CA GLY A 627 -29.79 -8.93 -14.79
C GLY A 627 -29.83 -7.94 -13.63
N ALA A 628 -28.74 -7.86 -12.85
CA ALA A 628 -28.60 -6.90 -11.77
C ALA A 628 -28.07 -5.54 -12.27
N GLY A 629 -27.37 -5.50 -13.41
CA GLY A 629 -26.92 -4.24 -14.03
C GLY A 629 -26.05 -3.41 -13.09
N SER A 630 -26.35 -2.12 -12.93
CA SER A 630 -25.72 -1.22 -11.95
C SER A 630 -26.49 -1.09 -10.62
N ASP A 631 -27.55 -1.89 -10.41
CA ASP A 631 -28.38 -1.83 -9.22
C ASP A 631 -27.71 -2.58 -8.05
N LYS A 632 -27.05 -1.84 -7.16
CA LYS A 632 -26.34 -2.38 -5.99
C LYS A 632 -27.25 -3.18 -5.05
N GLU A 633 -28.55 -2.91 -4.98
CA GLU A 633 -29.46 -3.72 -4.15
C GLU A 633 -29.72 -5.08 -4.80
N ARG A 634 -29.78 -5.14 -6.14
CA ARG A 634 -29.83 -6.42 -6.85
C ARG A 634 -28.52 -7.19 -6.75
N TRP A 635 -27.36 -6.51 -6.72
CA TRP A 635 -26.06 -7.18 -6.53
C TRP A 635 -26.05 -8.00 -5.25
N LYS A 636 -26.58 -7.45 -4.15
CA LYS A 636 -26.67 -8.14 -2.86
C LYS A 636 -27.51 -9.42 -2.91
N ARG A 637 -28.46 -9.52 -3.85
CA ARG A 637 -29.27 -10.75 -4.06
C ARG A 637 -28.50 -11.86 -4.79
N TRP A 638 -27.37 -11.53 -5.41
CA TRP A 638 -26.57 -12.42 -6.26
C TRP A 638 -25.14 -12.62 -5.71
N PRO A 639 -24.96 -13.22 -4.53
CA PRO A 639 -23.64 -13.57 -4.01
C PRO A 639 -22.84 -14.45 -4.98
N LEU A 640 -21.51 -14.23 -4.99
CA LEU A 640 -20.56 -15.03 -5.75
C LEU A 640 -20.09 -16.24 -4.92
N LEU A 641 -20.48 -17.43 -5.35
CA LEU A 641 -20.16 -18.69 -4.68
C LEU A 641 -18.81 -19.28 -5.07
N SER A 642 -18.43 -19.24 -6.35
CA SER A 642 -17.14 -19.75 -6.84
C SER A 642 -16.51 -18.79 -7.83
N PHE A 643 -15.20 -18.58 -7.71
CA PHE A 643 -14.38 -17.78 -8.62
C PHE A 643 -12.95 -18.32 -8.71
N PHE A 644 -12.47 -18.57 -9.92
CA PHE A 644 -11.08 -18.97 -10.17
C PHE A 644 -10.66 -18.68 -11.61
N LEU A 645 -9.34 -18.58 -11.82
CA LEU A 645 -8.73 -18.60 -13.15
C LEU A 645 -8.65 -20.04 -13.65
N VAL A 646 -9.26 -20.32 -14.81
CA VAL A 646 -9.28 -21.66 -15.43
C VAL A 646 -7.85 -22.07 -15.79
N GLN A 647 -7.41 -23.21 -15.27
CA GLN A 647 -6.09 -23.78 -15.55
C GLN A 647 -6.22 -24.80 -16.67
N LEU A 648 -5.50 -24.62 -17.78
CA LEU A 648 -5.56 -25.55 -18.90
C LEU A 648 -4.58 -26.72 -18.74
N PRO A 649 -4.95 -27.94 -19.16
CA PRO A 649 -6.26 -28.33 -19.73
C PRO A 649 -7.36 -28.44 -18.65
N ASP A 650 -8.60 -28.12 -19.03
CA ASP A 650 -9.79 -28.23 -18.17
C ASP A 650 -10.94 -28.85 -18.97
N ASP A 651 -11.35 -30.07 -18.60
CA ASP A 651 -12.34 -30.86 -19.33
C ASP A 651 -13.75 -30.24 -19.27
N ASP A 652 -14.12 -29.65 -18.13
CA ASP A 652 -15.43 -29.01 -17.95
C ASP A 652 -15.53 -27.73 -18.79
N PHE A 653 -14.45 -26.96 -18.86
CA PHE A 653 -14.34 -25.79 -19.72
C PHE A 653 -14.38 -26.17 -21.21
N GLU A 654 -13.64 -27.21 -21.63
CA GLU A 654 -13.67 -27.69 -23.02
C GLU A 654 -15.07 -28.20 -23.42
N ALA A 655 -15.75 -28.92 -22.54
CA ALA A 655 -17.13 -29.33 -22.76
C ALA A 655 -18.08 -28.13 -22.88
N ALA A 656 -17.91 -27.10 -22.05
CA ALA A 656 -18.71 -25.87 -22.13
C ALA A 656 -18.52 -25.13 -23.46
N GLN A 657 -17.29 -25.04 -23.98
CA GLN A 657 -17.01 -24.44 -25.28
C GLN A 657 -17.64 -25.23 -26.44
N GLN A 658 -17.59 -26.55 -26.37
CA GLN A 658 -18.20 -27.43 -27.37
C GLN A 658 -19.73 -27.30 -27.38
N GLU A 659 -20.35 -27.32 -26.20
CA GLU A 659 -21.80 -27.19 -26.06
C GLU A 659 -22.31 -25.82 -26.52
N ALA A 660 -21.59 -24.74 -26.19
CA ALA A 660 -21.91 -23.39 -26.64
C ALA A 660 -21.56 -23.13 -28.12
N ASN A 661 -20.86 -24.06 -28.79
CA ASN A 661 -20.27 -23.90 -30.11
C ASN A 661 -19.47 -22.58 -30.25
N PHE A 662 -18.69 -22.25 -29.21
CA PHE A 662 -17.90 -21.02 -29.16
C PHE A 662 -16.65 -21.22 -28.31
N ARG A 663 -15.49 -20.79 -28.83
CA ARG A 663 -14.21 -20.84 -28.11
C ARG A 663 -13.87 -19.49 -27.52
N LEU A 664 -13.67 -19.45 -26.21
CA LEU A 664 -13.10 -18.29 -25.53
C LEU A 664 -11.60 -18.20 -25.83
N LYS A 665 -11.03 -17.00 -25.74
CA LYS A 665 -9.61 -16.74 -26.02
C LYS A 665 -8.97 -15.98 -24.86
N GLY A 666 -7.68 -16.20 -24.67
CA GLY A 666 -6.93 -15.61 -23.57
C GLY A 666 -7.28 -16.24 -22.22
N ASP A 667 -6.96 -15.54 -21.15
CA ASP A 667 -7.25 -15.97 -19.79
C ASP A 667 -8.76 -16.01 -19.55
N VAL A 668 -9.25 -17.13 -19.02
CA VAL A 668 -10.66 -17.36 -18.74
C VAL A 668 -10.86 -17.51 -17.24
N HIS A 669 -11.79 -16.73 -16.69
CA HIS A 669 -12.23 -16.86 -15.32
C HIS A 669 -13.58 -17.58 -15.26
N PHE A 670 -13.74 -18.46 -14.27
CA PHE A 670 -15.02 -19.07 -13.93
C PHE A 670 -15.70 -18.27 -12.82
N TYR A 671 -17.02 -18.10 -12.93
CA TYR A 671 -17.87 -17.51 -11.89
C TYR A 671 -19.08 -18.40 -11.66
N ARG A 672 -19.45 -18.62 -10.41
CA ARG A 672 -20.75 -19.21 -10.03
C ARG A 672 -21.46 -18.25 -9.08
N LEU A 673 -22.55 -17.65 -9.55
CA LEU A 673 -23.43 -16.82 -8.75
C LEU A 673 -24.72 -17.58 -8.46
N PHE A 674 -25.38 -17.23 -7.36
CA PHE A 674 -26.72 -17.73 -7.08
C PHE A 674 -27.61 -16.62 -6.55
N GLU A 675 -28.90 -16.65 -6.89
CA GLU A 675 -29.89 -15.79 -6.27
C GLU A 675 -30.23 -16.40 -4.91
N HIS A 676 -29.93 -15.67 -3.84
CA HIS A 676 -30.17 -16.18 -2.50
C HIS A 676 -31.64 -16.01 -2.08
N GLY A 677 -32.17 -17.03 -1.41
CA GLY A 677 -33.47 -17.03 -0.78
C GLY A 677 -33.37 -16.65 0.69
N SER A 678 -34.10 -17.39 1.51
CA SER A 678 -34.06 -17.25 2.96
C SER A 678 -32.68 -17.60 3.53
N ILE A 679 -32.28 -16.86 4.57
CA ILE A 679 -31.10 -17.15 5.39
C ILE A 679 -31.61 -17.61 6.74
N SER A 680 -31.11 -18.75 7.22
CA SER A 680 -31.50 -19.33 8.50
C SER A 680 -30.28 -19.77 9.29
N THR A 681 -30.41 -19.82 10.61
CA THR A 681 -29.38 -20.35 11.51
C THR A 681 -29.73 -21.80 11.82
N PRO A 682 -28.82 -22.76 11.57
CA PRO A 682 -29.08 -24.16 11.91
C PRO A 682 -29.10 -24.35 13.42
N THR A 683 -30.05 -25.15 13.92
CA THR A 683 -30.20 -25.44 15.35
C THR A 683 -29.01 -26.19 15.96
N SER A 684 -28.19 -26.83 15.13
CA SER A 684 -26.98 -27.54 15.56
C SER A 684 -25.79 -26.64 15.85
N ASN A 685 -25.73 -25.45 15.25
CA ASN A 685 -24.59 -24.54 15.41
C ASN A 685 -24.96 -23.09 15.06
N PHE A 686 -25.05 -22.25 16.09
CA PHE A 686 -25.41 -20.83 15.95
C PHE A 686 -24.37 -20.01 15.18
N LYS A 687 -23.13 -20.52 15.02
CA LYS A 687 -22.06 -19.85 14.28
C LYS A 687 -22.17 -20.00 12.76
N LEU A 688 -23.15 -20.74 12.26
CA LEU A 688 -23.35 -21.02 10.84
C LEU A 688 -24.58 -20.30 10.30
N ARG A 689 -24.62 -20.14 8.97
CA ARG A 689 -25.80 -19.69 8.23
C ARG A 689 -26.06 -20.64 7.08
N HIS A 690 -27.31 -21.06 6.93
CA HIS A 690 -27.81 -21.80 5.76
C HIS A 690 -28.56 -20.84 4.85
N VAL A 691 -28.10 -20.75 3.61
CA VAL A 691 -28.61 -19.85 2.60
C VAL A 691 -29.26 -20.66 1.49
N GLU A 692 -30.54 -20.40 1.26
CA GLU A 692 -31.32 -21.02 0.21
C GLU A 692 -30.88 -20.54 -1.18
N ILE A 693 -30.88 -21.46 -2.14
CA ILE A 693 -30.60 -21.16 -3.54
C ILE A 693 -31.92 -21.15 -4.31
N LEU A 694 -32.30 -19.99 -4.83
CA LEU A 694 -33.47 -19.86 -5.70
C LEU A 694 -33.12 -20.11 -7.17
N GLN A 695 -31.94 -19.67 -7.58
CA GLN A 695 -31.44 -19.78 -8.94
C GLN A 695 -29.91 -19.80 -8.93
N GLN A 696 -29.30 -20.49 -9.88
CA GLN A 696 -27.85 -20.49 -10.11
C GLN A 696 -27.51 -20.03 -11.52
N VAL A 697 -26.43 -19.26 -11.64
CA VAL A 697 -25.81 -18.87 -12.90
C VAL A 697 -24.31 -19.15 -12.85
N GLU A 698 -23.81 -19.80 -13.89
CA GLU A 698 -22.40 -20.09 -14.08
C GLU A 698 -21.89 -19.41 -15.34
N LEU A 699 -20.68 -18.87 -15.27
CA LEU A 699 -20.07 -18.10 -16.34
C LEU A 699 -18.63 -18.57 -16.55
N TYR A 700 -18.26 -18.82 -17.80
CA TYR A 700 -16.87 -18.79 -18.23
C TYR A 700 -16.65 -17.47 -18.97
N MET A 701 -15.70 -16.65 -18.53
CA MET A 701 -15.54 -15.29 -19.01
C MET A 701 -14.09 -15.01 -19.41
N SER A 702 -13.92 -14.64 -20.67
CA SER A 702 -12.70 -14.04 -21.22
C SER A 702 -12.85 -12.52 -21.32
N PRO A 703 -11.79 -11.76 -21.65
CA PRO A 703 -11.90 -10.31 -21.78
C PRO A 703 -12.90 -9.87 -22.86
N GLN A 704 -13.14 -10.67 -23.92
CA GLN A 704 -14.00 -10.28 -25.05
C GLN A 704 -15.35 -11.00 -25.14
N ALA A 705 -15.56 -12.08 -24.38
CA ALA A 705 -16.79 -12.87 -24.46
C ALA A 705 -17.02 -13.68 -23.20
N MET A 706 -18.26 -14.10 -22.98
CA MET A 706 -18.61 -15.07 -21.94
C MET A 706 -19.57 -16.16 -22.42
N LEU A 707 -19.44 -17.34 -21.81
CA LEU A 707 -20.41 -18.42 -21.86
C LEU A 707 -21.25 -18.37 -20.58
N LYS A 708 -22.54 -18.62 -20.70
CA LYS A 708 -23.49 -18.61 -19.58
C LYS A 708 -24.27 -19.92 -19.53
N ARG A 709 -24.44 -20.44 -18.32
CA ARG A 709 -25.35 -21.54 -17.97
C ARG A 709 -26.23 -21.09 -16.81
N GLN A 710 -27.52 -21.41 -16.87
CA GLN A 710 -28.49 -21.07 -15.82
C GLN A 710 -29.22 -22.34 -15.38
N ASN A 711 -29.25 -22.63 -14.08
CA ASN A 711 -29.92 -23.80 -13.49
C ASN A 711 -29.60 -25.14 -14.21
N GLY A 712 -28.33 -25.34 -14.61
CA GLY A 712 -27.89 -26.55 -15.30
C GLY A 712 -28.35 -26.69 -16.76
N ALA A 713 -28.95 -25.65 -17.36
CA ALA A 713 -29.25 -25.63 -18.78
C ALA A 713 -27.97 -25.72 -19.64
N PRO A 714 -28.08 -26.03 -20.94
CA PRO A 714 -26.92 -26.05 -21.83
C PRO A 714 -26.15 -24.73 -21.84
N TRP A 715 -24.81 -24.81 -21.91
CA TRP A 715 -23.96 -23.63 -22.09
C TRP A 715 -24.31 -22.90 -23.39
N ARG A 716 -24.40 -21.57 -23.31
CA ARG A 716 -24.61 -20.70 -24.48
C ARG A 716 -23.70 -19.50 -24.42
N ARG A 717 -23.29 -18.98 -25.57
CA ARG A 717 -22.68 -17.65 -25.64
C ARG A 717 -23.68 -16.61 -25.15
N HIS A 718 -23.28 -15.80 -24.19
CA HIS A 718 -24.08 -14.65 -23.75
C HIS A 718 -23.78 -13.46 -24.66
N ASP A 719 -24.82 -12.74 -25.07
CA ASP A 719 -24.64 -11.48 -25.77
C ASP A 719 -24.48 -10.37 -24.74
N GLU A 720 -23.37 -9.65 -24.81
CA GLU A 720 -23.02 -8.56 -23.90
C GLU A 720 -23.39 -7.19 -24.49
N SER A 721 -23.93 -7.13 -25.71
CA SER A 721 -24.47 -5.88 -26.24
C SER A 721 -25.72 -5.48 -25.43
N LEU A 722 -25.61 -4.35 -24.73
CA LEU A 722 -26.75 -3.64 -24.14
C LEU A 722 -27.63 -3.01 -25.22
#